data_AF-A0A7C1CTK1-F1
#
_entry.id   AF-A0A7C1CTK1-F1
#
_cell.length_a   1.000
_cell.length_b   1.000
_cell.length_c   1.000
_cell.angle_alpha   90.00
_cell.angle_beta   90.00
_cell.angle_gamma   90.00
#
_symmetry.space_group_name_H-M   'P 1'
#
loop_
_entity.id
_entity.type
_entity.pdbx_description
1 polymer ?
#
loop_
_entity_poly.entity_id
_entity_poly.type
_entity_poly.pdbx_seq_one_letter_code
_entity_poly.pdbx_strand_id
1 'polypeptide(L)'
;MSSSRYREFFTFLSEEDVIEKANESLEGRNWKPLIENSNAALVSLKTPLVANIFKKLFDTRYSFIFRNAEGELLSETSDKTSDLLEIFLKAATENPRLEESFLPFLDYFKEAPQILERIVVHYANQIVDESESLITGLRELKILYERVRRTADQLGANLPLNEIVSRLFYLDSSLLPMIESDLIDFLSQFPPEEEGVCRFLENQIKLAVGEYDESSIEVQLSRLETIVREIKKYSSTFMNWLKVPDNLFVSFLEKGLRRHGTLASWLEGIKEARTEYGLCQSYWEEARKWYFERISGQILPSFQKAIAGWACWTIVEERQIKDPLAHAGETMRYSARRSEFRIVKGEESNGVFVLCMVDDLTITSSGLKKAGRSFPFNSIRTKLEELKLSREAFLDSKDALFVGYTWKYILPGGGPDKEAKNNERIECFNYYVVTVSATGYGVPLMKLFFAKEESARTFIEFLKQTRIMSSWKEYPQNGLPAPLKAKTRNKSEFREEGSEYNNDNKETVEDLIVQRLVEEDEDGEILESPEYKEEDPITADLLEKINSLHYELEWSAKRINELEWTYLFPELETAETSHVYSEPVHEERNGFRELEEKIEALSGKTRKTVCKILSCEPEKEYTLQELGLTFWSVFVVAPKITTGGKALIEVIGGDIPKLVWGCNFDEETRDLIRARFASDE
;
A
#
# COMPACT_ATOMS: atom_id res chain seq x y z
N MET A 1 74.74 7.86 -54.91
CA MET A 1 74.37 6.42 -54.94
C MET A 1 75.28 5.73 -53.94
N SER A 2 74.83 5.27 -52.77
CA SER A 2 73.69 4.38 -52.53
C SER A 2 72.80 4.81 -51.36
N SER A 3 71.52 4.58 -51.61
CA SER A 3 70.31 4.67 -50.78
C SER A 3 70.47 4.54 -49.27
N SER A 4 69.94 5.57 -48.60
CA SER A 4 69.25 5.54 -47.31
C SER A 4 68.53 4.21 -47.08
N ARG A 5 68.89 3.50 -46.01
CA ARG A 5 68.03 2.47 -45.42
C ARG A 5 66.90 3.19 -44.67
N TYR A 6 65.87 3.58 -45.41
CA TYR A 6 64.55 3.78 -44.84
C TYR A 6 64.12 2.44 -44.25
N ARG A 7 64.13 2.34 -42.92
CA ARG A 7 63.26 1.39 -42.24
C ARG A 7 61.86 1.98 -42.32
N GLU A 8 60.98 1.33 -43.07
CA GLU A 8 59.56 1.60 -43.06
C GLU A 8 59.06 1.39 -41.61
N PHE A 9 58.72 2.49 -40.94
CA PHE A 9 57.95 2.49 -39.71
C PHE A 9 56.48 2.57 -40.10
N PHE A 10 55.65 1.67 -39.57
CA PHE A 10 54.24 1.61 -39.93
C PHE A 10 53.45 2.67 -39.15
N THR A 11 53.05 3.69 -39.90
CA THR A 11 51.75 4.42 -39.84
C THR A 11 51.44 5.42 -38.72
N PHE A 12 52.33 5.73 -37.78
CA PHE A 12 52.17 7.00 -37.02
C PHE A 12 53.45 7.76 -36.68
N LEU A 13 54.55 7.06 -36.39
CA LEU A 13 55.77 7.67 -35.86
C LEU A 13 56.71 8.34 -36.88
N SER A 14 56.23 8.70 -38.06
CA SER A 14 57.04 9.37 -39.09
C SER A 14 56.91 10.90 -39.12
N GLU A 15 56.11 11.53 -38.26
CA GLU A 15 56.11 12.98 -38.11
C GLU A 15 57.37 13.43 -37.37
N GLU A 16 58.10 14.40 -37.95
CA GLU A 16 59.34 14.97 -37.39
C GLU A 16 59.16 15.41 -35.93
N ASP A 17 57.97 15.94 -35.61
CA ASP A 17 57.57 16.42 -34.29
C ASP A 17 57.62 15.34 -33.20
N VAL A 18 57.27 14.08 -33.51
CA VAL A 18 57.28 12.99 -32.51
C VAL A 18 58.70 12.47 -32.28
N ILE A 19 59.53 12.45 -33.33
CA ILE A 19 60.96 12.12 -33.24
C ILE A 19 61.68 13.22 -32.43
N GLU A 20 61.35 14.49 -32.69
CA GLU A 20 61.85 15.62 -31.93
C GLU A 20 61.45 15.50 -30.46
N LYS A 21 60.17 15.25 -30.16
CA LYS A 21 59.70 15.09 -28.77
C LYS A 21 60.30 13.90 -28.04
N ALA A 22 60.50 12.77 -28.72
CA ALA A 22 61.19 11.61 -28.17
C ALA A 22 62.67 11.91 -27.87
N ASN A 23 63.34 12.65 -28.76
CA ASN A 23 64.72 13.11 -28.56
C ASN A 23 64.83 14.14 -27.44
N GLU A 24 63.91 15.10 -27.34
CA GLU A 24 63.83 16.06 -26.23
C GLU A 24 63.62 15.34 -24.90
N SER A 25 62.61 14.47 -24.83
CA SER A 25 62.24 13.70 -23.63
C SER A 25 63.38 12.84 -23.09
N LEU A 26 64.16 12.22 -23.98
CA LEU A 26 65.23 11.29 -23.62
C LEU A 26 66.64 11.87 -23.82
N GLU A 27 66.78 13.20 -23.83
CA GLU A 27 68.06 13.93 -23.88
C GLU A 27 68.96 13.52 -25.07
N GLY A 28 68.39 13.22 -26.23
CA GLY A 28 69.11 12.85 -27.45
C GLY A 28 69.82 11.48 -27.39
N ARG A 29 69.49 10.63 -26.40
CA ARG A 29 70.07 9.28 -26.27
C ARG A 29 69.38 8.29 -27.19
N ASN A 30 70.09 7.22 -27.58
CA ASN A 30 69.53 6.15 -28.43
C ASN A 30 68.31 5.48 -27.78
N TRP A 31 67.12 5.67 -28.36
CA TRP A 31 65.85 5.10 -27.90
C TRP A 31 65.29 4.04 -28.88
N LYS A 32 64.27 3.30 -28.44
CA LYS A 32 63.44 2.40 -29.25
C LYS A 32 61.96 2.54 -28.85
N PRO A 33 61.02 2.46 -29.80
CA PRO A 33 59.60 2.29 -29.48
C PRO A 33 59.37 0.90 -28.88
N LEU A 34 58.56 0.86 -27.83
CA LEU A 34 58.01 -0.38 -27.28
C LEU A 34 56.68 -0.69 -27.97
N ILE A 35 55.80 0.31 -28.07
CA ILE A 35 54.56 0.27 -28.83
C ILE A 35 54.24 1.66 -29.40
N GLU A 36 53.60 1.68 -30.56
CA GLU A 36 53.20 2.88 -31.28
C GLU A 36 51.87 2.65 -32.01
N ASN A 37 51.01 3.66 -32.02
CA ASN A 37 49.75 3.68 -32.76
C ASN A 37 49.50 5.09 -33.29
N SER A 38 48.32 5.37 -33.84
CA SER A 38 47.96 6.67 -34.39
C SER A 38 47.76 7.84 -33.42
N ASN A 39 47.89 7.65 -32.10
CA ASN A 39 47.53 8.67 -31.09
C ASN A 39 48.59 8.80 -29.97
N ALA A 40 49.43 7.78 -29.78
CA ALA A 40 50.38 7.67 -28.69
C ALA A 40 51.57 6.74 -29.03
N ALA A 41 52.65 6.88 -28.26
CA ALA A 41 53.82 6.04 -28.31
C ALA A 41 54.43 5.88 -26.91
N LEU A 42 54.84 4.64 -26.58
CA LEU A 42 55.65 4.36 -25.41
C LEU A 42 57.05 4.01 -25.87
N VAL A 43 58.03 4.83 -25.52
CA VAL A 43 59.43 4.66 -25.92
C VAL A 43 60.32 4.39 -24.71
N SER A 44 61.40 3.64 -24.93
CA SER A 44 62.40 3.34 -23.89
C SER A 44 63.82 3.60 -24.38
N LEU A 45 64.71 3.95 -23.45
CA LEU A 45 66.15 4.01 -23.73
C LEU A 45 66.66 2.62 -24.14
N LYS A 46 67.45 2.55 -25.23
CA LYS A 46 68.14 1.31 -25.62
C LYS A 46 69.22 0.99 -24.59
N THR A 47 69.10 -0.15 -23.92
CA THR A 47 70.20 -0.72 -23.14
C THR A 47 71.36 -1.10 -24.07
N PRO A 48 72.59 -0.63 -23.81
CA PRO A 48 73.75 -1.02 -24.62
C PRO A 48 74.00 -2.53 -24.48
N LEU A 49 74.38 -3.21 -25.57
CA LEU A 49 74.56 -4.68 -25.64
C LEU A 49 75.49 -5.27 -24.56
N VAL A 50 76.40 -4.46 -24.01
CA VAL A 50 77.35 -4.84 -22.94
C VAL A 50 76.67 -4.91 -21.56
N ALA A 51 75.49 -4.32 -21.39
CA ALA A 51 74.76 -4.16 -20.12
C ALA A 51 73.89 -5.36 -19.71
N ASN A 52 73.70 -6.37 -20.57
CA ASN A 52 72.90 -7.55 -20.20
C ASN A 52 73.46 -8.33 -19.01
N ILE A 53 74.75 -8.14 -18.69
CA ILE A 53 75.45 -8.75 -17.54
C ILE A 53 75.31 -7.86 -16.27
N PHE A 54 75.04 -6.57 -16.41
CA PHE A 54 74.97 -5.57 -15.32
C PHE A 54 73.63 -4.80 -15.30
N LYS A 55 72.50 -5.52 -15.35
CA LYS A 55 71.13 -4.92 -15.35
C LYS A 55 70.84 -3.93 -14.21
N LYS A 56 71.61 -3.93 -13.12
CA LYS A 56 71.44 -3.02 -11.97
C LYS A 56 72.13 -1.66 -12.10
N LEU A 57 72.94 -1.43 -13.14
CA LEU A 57 73.77 -0.23 -13.30
C LEU A 57 73.29 0.75 -14.39
N PHE A 58 72.22 0.43 -15.10
CA PHE A 58 71.69 1.27 -16.18
C PHE A 58 70.24 1.65 -15.89
N ASP A 59 69.98 2.95 -15.76
CA ASP A 59 68.64 3.50 -15.57
C ASP A 59 67.83 3.33 -16.86
N THR A 60 66.83 2.45 -16.83
CA THR A 60 65.83 2.32 -17.88
C THR A 60 64.82 3.46 -17.74
N ARG A 61 64.98 4.50 -18.57
CA ARG A 61 64.00 5.59 -18.69
C ARG A 61 62.99 5.29 -19.78
N TYR A 62 61.72 5.53 -19.48
CA TYR A 62 60.57 5.42 -20.35
C TYR A 62 60.03 6.82 -20.64
N SER A 63 59.52 7.05 -21.84
CA SER A 63 58.74 8.24 -22.16
C SER A 63 57.41 7.82 -22.80
N PHE A 64 56.31 8.36 -22.29
CA PHE A 64 54.99 8.22 -22.88
C PHE A 64 54.64 9.51 -23.61
N ILE A 65 54.45 9.41 -24.92
CA ILE A 65 54.17 10.52 -25.82
C ILE A 65 52.75 10.32 -26.34
N PHE A 66 51.92 11.34 -26.28
CA PHE A 66 50.53 11.25 -26.74
C PHE A 66 50.06 12.59 -27.30
N ARG A 67 49.03 12.53 -28.13
CA ARG A 67 48.32 13.71 -28.63
C ARG A 67 47.11 13.98 -27.73
N ASN A 68 46.96 15.20 -27.23
CA ASN A 68 45.80 15.58 -26.42
C ASN A 68 44.56 15.86 -27.30
N ALA A 69 43.42 16.13 -26.68
CA ALA A 69 42.17 16.44 -27.37
C ALA A 69 42.26 17.68 -28.28
N GLU A 70 43.12 18.66 -27.95
CA GLU A 70 43.40 19.83 -28.78
C GLU A 70 44.34 19.57 -29.95
N GLY A 71 44.93 18.37 -30.05
CA GLY A 71 45.85 17.98 -31.11
C GLY A 71 47.33 18.29 -30.84
N GLU A 72 47.66 18.80 -29.66
CA GLU A 72 49.02 19.09 -29.20
C GLU A 72 49.75 17.82 -28.75
N LEU A 73 51.06 17.75 -29.04
CA LEU A 73 51.90 16.61 -28.70
C LEU A 73 52.57 16.81 -27.32
N LEU A 74 52.21 15.97 -26.35
CA LEU A 74 52.73 16.00 -24.99
C LEU A 74 53.59 14.77 -24.70
N SER A 75 54.50 14.88 -23.74
CA SER A 75 55.40 13.81 -23.35
C SER A 75 55.75 13.86 -21.87
N GLU A 76 55.66 12.72 -21.18
CA GLU A 76 56.17 12.58 -19.82
C GLU A 76 57.23 11.47 -19.75
N THR A 77 58.26 11.66 -18.92
CA THR A 77 59.33 10.69 -18.71
C THR A 77 59.42 10.18 -17.28
N SER A 78 59.70 8.90 -17.11
CA SER A 78 59.97 8.29 -15.81
C SER A 78 60.90 7.08 -15.92
N ASP A 79 61.51 6.68 -14.81
CA ASP A 79 62.36 5.49 -14.68
C ASP A 79 61.55 4.20 -14.50
N LYS A 80 60.23 4.30 -14.26
CA LYS A 80 59.30 3.18 -14.12
C LYS A 80 58.03 3.43 -14.92
N THR A 81 57.50 2.38 -15.54
CA THR A 81 56.19 2.46 -16.23
C THR A 81 55.05 2.73 -15.26
N SER A 82 55.13 2.29 -14.00
CA SER A 82 54.12 2.56 -12.96
C SER A 82 53.86 4.06 -12.76
N ASP A 83 54.90 4.88 -12.92
CA ASP A 83 54.82 6.31 -12.63
C ASP A 83 54.20 7.08 -13.81
N LEU A 84 54.12 6.45 -14.99
CA LEU A 84 53.46 6.99 -16.19
C LEU A 84 51.95 6.66 -16.22
N LEU A 85 51.45 5.90 -15.24
CA LEU A 85 50.07 5.40 -15.21
C LEU A 85 49.04 6.53 -15.22
N GLU A 86 49.20 7.55 -14.39
CA GLU A 86 48.21 8.65 -14.31
C GLU A 86 48.19 9.49 -15.58
N ILE A 87 49.33 9.66 -16.26
CA ILE A 87 49.40 10.36 -17.55
C ILE A 87 48.78 9.52 -18.66
N PHE A 88 49.04 8.21 -18.68
CA PHE A 88 48.39 7.29 -19.60
C PHE A 88 46.87 7.32 -19.42
N LEU A 89 46.38 7.25 -18.18
CA LEU A 89 44.96 7.35 -17.89
C LEU A 89 44.38 8.67 -18.38
N LYS A 90 45.02 9.79 -18.06
CA LYS A 90 44.58 11.11 -18.52
C LYS A 90 44.44 11.14 -20.04
N ALA A 91 45.44 10.66 -20.78
CA ALA A 91 45.43 10.61 -22.24
C ALA A 91 44.33 9.69 -22.78
N ALA A 92 44.16 8.51 -22.17
CA ALA A 92 43.17 7.52 -22.58
C ALA A 92 41.72 7.94 -22.27
N THR A 93 41.52 8.92 -21.38
CA THR A 93 40.20 9.43 -20.98
C THR A 93 39.95 10.88 -21.42
N GLU A 94 40.84 11.49 -22.20
CA GLU A 94 40.72 12.91 -22.58
C GLU A 94 39.63 13.13 -23.65
N ASN A 95 39.46 12.13 -24.53
CA ASN A 95 38.45 12.16 -25.59
C ASN A 95 37.08 11.70 -25.07
N PRO A 96 35.96 12.21 -25.62
CA PRO A 96 34.60 11.89 -25.17
C PRO A 96 34.15 10.46 -25.52
N ARG A 97 34.92 9.74 -26.34
CA ARG A 97 34.66 8.34 -26.69
C ARG A 97 35.94 7.53 -26.53
N LEU A 98 35.78 6.29 -26.09
CA LEU A 98 36.89 5.36 -25.97
C LEU A 98 37.58 5.16 -27.33
N GLU A 99 38.87 5.50 -27.35
CA GLU A 99 39.76 5.18 -28.45
C GLU A 99 40.45 3.84 -28.18
N GLU A 100 40.03 2.81 -28.93
CA GLU A 100 40.58 1.44 -28.82
C GLU A 100 42.09 1.37 -29.06
N SER A 101 42.65 2.40 -29.71
CA SER A 101 44.07 2.54 -29.99
C SER A 101 44.90 2.50 -28.69
N PHE A 102 44.39 2.96 -27.54
CA PHE A 102 45.11 2.93 -26.26
C PHE A 102 45.12 1.56 -25.58
N LEU A 103 44.21 0.63 -25.92
CA LEU A 103 44.09 -0.67 -25.24
C LEU A 103 45.38 -1.53 -25.32
N PRO A 104 46.09 -1.63 -26.46
CA PRO A 104 47.36 -2.37 -26.56
C PRO A 104 48.48 -1.87 -25.65
N PHE A 105 48.41 -0.64 -25.14
CA PHE A 105 49.43 -0.09 -24.24
C PHE A 105 49.35 -0.70 -22.84
N LEU A 106 48.20 -1.27 -22.48
CA LEU A 106 47.98 -1.91 -21.18
C LEU A 106 48.97 -3.05 -20.93
N ASP A 107 49.41 -3.78 -21.96
CA ASP A 107 50.39 -4.88 -21.85
C ASP A 107 51.74 -4.47 -21.24
N TYR A 108 52.03 -3.17 -21.17
CA TYR A 108 53.28 -2.62 -20.63
C TYR A 108 53.18 -2.17 -19.16
N PHE A 109 51.98 -2.21 -18.57
CA PHE A 109 51.73 -1.88 -17.18
C PHE A 109 51.44 -3.14 -16.37
N LYS A 110 51.95 -3.22 -15.14
CA LYS A 110 51.66 -4.36 -14.27
C LYS A 110 50.24 -4.31 -13.71
N GLU A 111 49.71 -3.11 -13.59
CA GLU A 111 48.38 -2.77 -13.09
C GLU A 111 47.33 -2.73 -14.23
N ALA A 112 47.61 -3.40 -15.37
CA ALA A 112 46.76 -3.37 -16.57
C ALA A 112 45.27 -3.64 -16.31
N PRO A 113 44.87 -4.63 -15.48
CA PRO A 113 43.46 -4.85 -15.16
C PRO A 113 42.81 -3.65 -14.47
N GLN A 114 43.49 -3.06 -13.47
CA GLN A 114 42.97 -1.91 -12.72
C GLN A 114 42.90 -0.64 -13.58
N ILE A 115 43.86 -0.46 -14.49
CA ILE A 115 43.87 0.66 -15.44
C ILE A 115 42.67 0.54 -16.40
N LEU A 116 42.43 -0.66 -16.95
CA LEU A 116 41.28 -0.91 -17.83
C LEU A 116 39.95 -0.64 -17.11
N GLU A 117 39.82 -1.12 -15.86
CA GLU A 117 38.64 -0.85 -15.03
C GLU A 117 38.42 0.66 -14.86
N ARG A 118 39.46 1.46 -14.55
CA ARG A 118 39.36 2.92 -14.41
C ARG A 118 38.92 3.60 -15.72
N ILE A 119 39.44 3.18 -16.87
CA ILE A 119 39.05 3.72 -18.19
C ILE A 119 37.59 3.41 -18.47
N VAL A 120 37.17 2.16 -18.27
CA VAL A 120 35.79 1.72 -18.51
C VAL A 120 34.83 2.47 -17.59
N VAL A 121 35.15 2.60 -16.30
CA VAL A 121 34.33 3.36 -15.33
C VAL A 121 34.20 4.83 -15.72
N HIS A 122 35.27 5.46 -16.21
CA HIS A 122 35.21 6.85 -16.68
C HIS A 122 34.17 7.02 -17.80
N TYR A 123 34.29 6.22 -18.87
CA TYR A 123 33.37 6.30 -20.01
C TYR A 123 31.96 5.84 -19.67
N ALA A 124 31.82 4.82 -18.82
CA ALA A 124 30.54 4.33 -18.35
C ALA A 124 29.80 5.41 -17.55
N ASN A 125 30.48 6.16 -16.67
CA ASN A 125 29.90 7.29 -15.96
C ASN A 125 29.46 8.40 -16.91
N GLN A 126 30.29 8.75 -17.89
CA GLN A 126 29.93 9.74 -18.91
C GLN A 126 28.66 9.34 -19.67
N ILE A 127 28.54 8.07 -20.07
CA ILE A 127 27.33 7.53 -20.72
C ILE A 127 26.10 7.71 -19.83
N VAL A 128 26.19 7.38 -18.53
CA VAL A 128 25.06 7.55 -17.60
C VAL A 128 24.65 9.01 -17.48
N ASP A 129 25.63 9.91 -17.34
CA ASP A 129 25.39 11.34 -17.11
C ASP A 129 24.82 12.03 -18.37
N GLU A 130 25.15 11.55 -19.58
CA GLU A 130 24.63 12.07 -20.86
C GLU A 130 23.33 11.39 -21.33
N SER A 131 22.94 10.27 -20.72
CA SER A 131 21.80 9.46 -21.18
C SER A 131 20.45 10.03 -20.75
N GLU A 132 19.57 10.28 -21.73
CA GLU A 132 18.19 10.74 -21.47
C GLU A 132 17.22 9.61 -21.08
N SER A 133 17.54 8.36 -21.39
CA SER A 133 16.65 7.22 -21.12
C SER A 133 17.40 5.93 -20.81
N LEU A 134 16.75 5.03 -20.06
CA LEU A 134 17.26 3.71 -19.72
C LEU A 134 17.72 2.91 -20.97
N ILE A 135 16.91 2.86 -22.03
CA ILE A 135 17.22 2.04 -23.21
C ILE A 135 18.44 2.60 -23.96
N THR A 136 18.50 3.92 -24.15
CA THR A 136 19.63 4.56 -24.82
C THR A 136 20.92 4.33 -24.04
N GLY A 137 20.89 4.54 -22.72
CA GLY A 137 22.06 4.33 -21.87
C GLY A 137 22.54 2.88 -21.86
N LEU A 138 21.62 1.90 -21.82
CA LEU A 138 21.97 0.48 -21.90
C LEU A 138 22.61 0.11 -23.24
N ARG A 139 22.14 0.67 -24.35
CA ARG A 139 22.74 0.43 -25.68
C ARG A 139 24.17 0.96 -25.75
N GLU A 140 24.39 2.21 -25.34
CA GLU A 140 25.73 2.81 -25.34
C GLU A 140 26.67 2.07 -24.39
N LEU A 141 26.20 1.69 -23.20
CA LEU A 141 26.99 0.93 -22.24
C LEU A 141 27.37 -0.46 -22.77
N LYS A 142 26.45 -1.13 -23.46
CA LYS A 142 26.73 -2.39 -24.13
C LYS A 142 27.77 -2.23 -25.24
N ILE A 143 27.66 -1.18 -26.06
CA ILE A 143 28.65 -0.87 -27.11
C ILE A 143 30.04 -0.68 -26.48
N LEU A 144 30.13 0.06 -25.37
CA LEU A 144 31.37 0.21 -24.62
C LEU A 144 31.92 -1.15 -24.17
N TYR A 145 31.09 -1.98 -23.55
CA TYR A 145 31.46 -3.33 -23.10
C TYR A 145 31.98 -4.19 -24.26
N GLU A 146 31.29 -4.24 -25.40
CA GLU A 146 31.69 -5.06 -26.55
C GLU A 146 33.06 -4.66 -27.12
N ARG A 147 33.40 -3.36 -27.08
CA ARG A 147 34.72 -2.87 -27.52
C ARG A 147 35.87 -3.32 -26.61
N VAL A 148 35.63 -3.36 -25.29
CA VAL A 148 36.69 -3.72 -24.31
C VAL A 148 36.69 -5.19 -23.92
N ARG A 149 35.61 -5.94 -24.20
CA ARG A 149 35.41 -7.32 -23.74
C ARG A 149 36.60 -8.23 -24.03
N ARG A 150 37.11 -8.22 -25.26
CA ARG A 150 38.25 -9.09 -25.65
C ARG A 150 39.51 -8.79 -24.84
N THR A 151 39.77 -7.51 -24.57
CA THR A 151 40.92 -7.06 -23.80
C THR A 151 40.73 -7.37 -22.31
N ALA A 152 39.52 -7.17 -21.77
CA ALA A 152 39.18 -7.53 -20.40
C ALA A 152 39.35 -9.04 -20.15
N ASP A 153 38.87 -9.89 -21.06
CA ASP A 153 39.01 -11.34 -20.99
C ASP A 153 40.50 -11.78 -21.03
N GLN A 154 41.33 -11.13 -21.85
CA GLN A 154 42.76 -11.40 -21.93
C GLN A 154 43.52 -11.03 -20.66
N LEU A 155 43.15 -9.90 -20.04
CA LEU A 155 43.78 -9.38 -18.84
C LEU A 155 43.21 -9.99 -17.55
N GLY A 156 42.08 -10.68 -17.63
CA GLY A 156 41.33 -11.16 -16.46
C GLY A 156 40.77 -10.01 -15.61
N ALA A 157 40.42 -8.88 -16.24
CA ALA A 157 39.88 -7.71 -15.57
C ALA A 157 38.39 -7.90 -15.25
N ASN A 158 37.94 -7.45 -14.07
CA ASN A 158 36.54 -7.57 -13.67
C ASN A 158 35.86 -6.21 -13.77
N LEU A 159 35.08 -6.00 -14.83
CA LEU A 159 34.48 -4.69 -15.11
C LEU A 159 33.32 -4.43 -14.12
N PRO A 160 33.38 -3.37 -13.30
CA PRO A 160 32.35 -3.08 -12.29
C PRO A 160 31.14 -2.35 -12.93
N LEU A 161 30.53 -2.96 -13.95
CA LEU A 161 29.41 -2.34 -14.68
C LEU A 161 28.08 -2.43 -13.94
N ASN A 162 27.94 -3.32 -12.95
CA ASN A 162 26.69 -3.49 -12.20
C ASN A 162 26.24 -2.19 -11.52
N GLU A 163 27.16 -1.46 -10.87
CA GLU A 163 26.87 -0.17 -10.22
C GLU A 163 26.41 0.88 -11.25
N ILE A 164 27.04 0.92 -12.42
CA ILE A 164 26.66 1.82 -13.51
C ILE A 164 25.28 1.46 -14.07
N VAL A 165 25.01 0.16 -14.27
CA VAL A 165 23.69 -0.33 -14.68
C VAL A 165 22.64 0.05 -13.64
N SER A 166 22.95 -0.06 -12.34
CA SER A 166 22.06 0.42 -11.27
C SER A 166 21.70 1.88 -11.48
N ARG A 167 22.68 2.77 -11.75
CA ARG A 167 22.43 4.20 -11.98
C ARG A 167 21.54 4.45 -13.21
N LEU A 168 21.68 3.69 -14.30
CA LEU A 168 20.79 3.78 -15.45
C LEU A 168 19.33 3.44 -15.10
N PHE A 169 19.11 2.53 -14.15
CA PHE A 169 17.77 2.14 -13.68
C PHE A 169 17.07 3.25 -12.87
N TYR A 170 17.77 4.33 -12.50
CA TYR A 170 17.16 5.54 -11.89
C TYR A 170 16.55 6.45 -12.94
N LEU A 171 16.98 6.34 -14.21
CA LEU A 171 16.49 7.19 -15.28
C LEU A 171 15.01 6.94 -15.55
N ASP A 172 14.33 7.99 -16.00
CA ASP A 172 12.96 7.90 -16.45
C ASP A 172 12.85 6.89 -17.61
N SER A 173 11.81 6.05 -17.56
CA SER A 173 11.54 5.04 -18.57
C SER A 173 10.05 5.01 -18.89
N SER A 174 9.71 4.44 -20.05
CA SER A 174 8.31 4.14 -20.35
C SER A 174 7.78 3.06 -19.41
N LEU A 175 6.45 2.99 -19.28
CA LEU A 175 5.80 1.91 -18.54
C LEU A 175 6.09 0.58 -19.22
N LEU A 176 6.70 -0.36 -18.49
CA LEU A 176 7.10 -1.70 -18.94
C LEU A 176 7.85 -1.65 -20.29
N PRO A 177 9.07 -1.06 -20.32
CA PRO A 177 9.77 -0.77 -21.56
C PRO A 177 10.09 -2.04 -22.34
N MET A 178 9.94 -2.02 -23.66
CA MET A 178 10.36 -3.14 -24.48
C MET A 178 11.89 -3.15 -24.60
N ILE A 179 12.53 -4.21 -24.08
CA ILE A 179 13.98 -4.35 -24.12
C ILE A 179 14.35 -5.39 -25.17
N GLU A 180 15.33 -5.05 -25.99
CA GLU A 180 15.85 -5.91 -27.04
C GLU A 180 16.55 -7.13 -26.43
N SER A 181 16.46 -8.30 -27.10
CA SER A 181 17.00 -9.56 -26.58
C SER A 181 18.49 -9.49 -26.25
N ASP A 182 19.22 -8.72 -27.04
CA ASP A 182 20.66 -8.56 -26.95
C ASP A 182 21.06 -7.65 -25.77
N LEU A 183 20.16 -6.78 -25.29
CA LEU A 183 20.31 -6.02 -24.03
C LEU A 183 19.92 -6.86 -22.81
N ILE A 184 18.94 -7.77 -22.95
CA ILE A 184 18.59 -8.73 -21.91
C ILE A 184 19.80 -9.63 -21.59
N ASP A 185 20.49 -10.12 -22.63
CA ASP A 185 21.70 -10.92 -22.47
C ASP A 185 22.82 -10.12 -21.77
N PHE A 186 22.94 -8.83 -22.06
CA PHE A 186 23.89 -7.93 -21.39
C PHE A 186 23.55 -7.74 -19.90
N LEU A 187 22.29 -7.45 -19.58
CA LEU A 187 21.80 -7.32 -18.20
C LEU A 187 21.90 -8.63 -17.40
N SER A 188 21.84 -9.78 -18.07
CA SER A 188 22.06 -11.07 -17.40
C SER A 188 23.50 -11.27 -16.94
N GLN A 189 24.47 -10.64 -17.62
CA GLN A 189 25.88 -10.66 -17.26
C GLN A 189 26.20 -9.60 -16.20
N PHE A 190 25.59 -8.42 -16.32
CA PHE A 190 25.76 -7.29 -15.40
C PHE A 190 24.41 -6.85 -14.83
N PRO A 191 23.81 -7.64 -13.92
CA PRO A 191 22.54 -7.27 -13.31
C PRO A 191 22.70 -6.04 -12.41
N PRO A 192 21.71 -5.12 -12.38
CA PRO A 192 21.70 -4.02 -11.42
C PRO A 192 21.67 -4.56 -9.99
N GLU A 193 22.19 -3.74 -9.09
CA GLU A 193 22.12 -3.95 -7.65
C GLU A 193 20.69 -3.70 -7.12
N GLU A 194 20.44 -4.15 -5.89
CA GLU A 194 19.12 -4.07 -5.26
C GLU A 194 18.55 -2.65 -5.23
N GLU A 195 19.40 -1.63 -5.06
CA GLU A 195 18.98 -0.23 -5.04
C GLU A 195 18.42 0.21 -6.41
N GLY A 196 19.13 -0.12 -7.49
CA GLY A 196 18.68 0.17 -8.86
C GLY A 196 17.38 -0.56 -9.20
N VAL A 197 17.25 -1.83 -8.79
CA VAL A 197 16.00 -2.59 -8.95
C VAL A 197 14.85 -1.94 -8.20
N CYS A 198 15.04 -1.58 -6.93
CA CYS A 198 14.01 -0.91 -6.12
C CYS A 198 13.56 0.40 -6.77
N ARG A 199 14.51 1.21 -7.25
CA ARG A 199 14.21 2.49 -7.92
C ARG A 199 13.46 2.33 -9.22
N PHE A 200 13.86 1.38 -10.05
CA PHE A 200 13.12 1.04 -11.27
C PHE A 200 11.67 0.65 -10.95
N LEU A 201 11.47 -0.23 -9.96
CA LEU A 201 10.13 -0.65 -9.55
C LEU A 201 9.29 0.53 -9.02
N GLU A 202 9.88 1.40 -8.20
CA GLU A 202 9.22 2.63 -7.73
C GLU A 202 8.80 3.55 -8.88
N ASN A 203 9.68 3.74 -9.87
CA ASN A 203 9.38 4.53 -11.07
C ASN A 203 8.22 3.90 -11.87
N GLN A 204 8.22 2.59 -12.07
CA GLN A 204 7.13 1.88 -12.76
C GLN A 204 5.79 1.98 -12.03
N ILE A 205 5.78 1.85 -10.70
CA ILE A 205 4.58 2.06 -9.88
C ILE A 205 4.10 3.50 -10.01
N LYS A 206 4.98 4.49 -9.87
CA LYS A 206 4.65 5.92 -9.96
C LYS A 206 4.07 6.28 -11.33
N LEU A 207 4.59 5.70 -12.42
CA LEU A 207 4.06 5.90 -13.77
C LEU A 207 2.66 5.29 -13.95
N ALA A 208 2.41 4.13 -13.37
CA ALA A 208 1.15 3.40 -13.49
C ALA A 208 0.03 3.92 -12.57
N VAL A 209 0.36 4.14 -11.30
CA VAL A 209 -0.59 4.48 -10.24
C VAL A 209 -0.83 6.00 -10.22
N GLY A 210 0.26 6.76 -10.25
CA GLY A 210 0.29 8.20 -10.11
C GLY A 210 0.91 8.69 -8.82
N GLU A 211 0.92 10.00 -8.63
CA GLU A 211 1.20 10.59 -7.31
C GLU A 211 -0.04 10.39 -6.42
N TYR A 212 0.18 10.41 -5.10
CA TYR A 212 -0.88 10.10 -4.13
C TYR A 212 -2.06 11.08 -4.15
N ASP A 213 -1.89 12.30 -4.67
CA ASP A 213 -2.96 13.30 -4.78
C ASP A 213 -3.74 13.25 -6.10
N GLU A 214 -3.23 12.53 -7.10
CA GLU A 214 -3.79 12.61 -8.46
C GLU A 214 -5.05 11.75 -8.65
N SER A 215 -5.33 10.84 -7.73
CA SER A 215 -6.49 9.96 -7.80
C SER A 215 -6.89 9.48 -6.40
N SER A 216 -8.13 9.04 -6.26
CA SER A 216 -8.62 8.48 -5.00
C SER A 216 -7.94 7.16 -4.64
N ILE A 217 -7.92 6.84 -3.34
CA ILE A 217 -7.18 5.70 -2.78
C ILE A 217 -7.61 4.39 -3.44
N GLU A 218 -8.91 4.20 -3.67
CA GLU A 218 -9.48 3.00 -4.27
C GLU A 218 -8.99 2.74 -5.70
N VAL A 219 -8.86 3.81 -6.50
CA VAL A 219 -8.30 3.75 -7.86
C VAL A 219 -6.82 3.42 -7.79
N GLN A 220 -6.09 4.03 -6.86
CA GLN A 220 -4.65 3.79 -6.69
C GLN A 220 -4.36 2.34 -6.33
N LEU A 221 -5.12 1.77 -5.39
CA LEU A 221 -4.94 0.37 -4.96
C LEU A 221 -5.23 -0.63 -6.08
N SER A 222 -6.28 -0.39 -6.87
CA SER A 222 -6.60 -1.24 -8.02
C SER A 222 -5.54 -1.16 -9.13
N ARG A 223 -5.03 0.05 -9.42
CA ARG A 223 -3.91 0.24 -10.36
C ARG A 223 -2.62 -0.40 -9.85
N LEU A 224 -2.34 -0.27 -8.55
CA LEU A 224 -1.17 -0.86 -7.90
C LEU A 224 -1.18 -2.37 -8.02
N GLU A 225 -2.29 -3.03 -7.71
CA GLU A 225 -2.44 -4.47 -7.92
C GLU A 225 -2.14 -4.85 -9.38
N THR A 226 -2.74 -4.11 -10.32
CA THR A 226 -2.59 -4.40 -11.75
C THR A 226 -1.15 -4.27 -12.19
N ILE A 227 -0.45 -3.19 -11.81
CA ILE A 227 0.95 -3.00 -12.18
C ILE A 227 1.88 -4.00 -11.50
N VAL A 228 1.65 -4.38 -10.24
CA VAL A 228 2.47 -5.41 -9.57
C VAL A 228 2.39 -6.74 -10.35
N ARG A 229 1.19 -7.12 -10.80
CA ARG A 229 1.01 -8.32 -11.63
C ARG A 229 1.72 -8.22 -12.97
N GLU A 230 1.58 -7.09 -13.66
CA GLU A 230 2.23 -6.89 -14.95
C GLU A 230 3.76 -6.82 -14.83
N ILE A 231 4.32 -6.22 -13.78
CA ILE A 231 5.76 -6.26 -13.49
C ILE A 231 6.22 -7.70 -13.21
N LYS A 232 5.47 -8.48 -12.42
CA LYS A 232 5.79 -9.91 -12.17
C LYS A 232 5.78 -10.73 -13.47
N LYS A 233 4.86 -10.44 -14.40
CA LYS A 233 4.80 -11.07 -15.73
C LYS A 233 5.93 -10.59 -16.66
N TYR A 234 6.22 -9.29 -16.62
CA TYR A 234 7.28 -8.67 -17.41
C TYR A 234 8.65 -9.21 -17.00
N SER A 235 8.93 -9.29 -15.69
CA SER A 235 10.16 -9.87 -15.15
C SER A 235 10.32 -11.34 -15.55
N SER A 236 9.28 -12.17 -15.44
CA SER A 236 9.36 -13.58 -15.85
C SER A 236 9.50 -13.81 -17.36
N THR A 237 9.27 -12.78 -18.18
CA THR A 237 9.38 -12.87 -19.64
C THR A 237 10.70 -12.28 -20.15
N PHE A 238 11.09 -11.11 -19.64
CA PHE A 238 12.20 -10.32 -20.18
C PHE A 238 13.38 -10.18 -19.22
N MET A 239 13.18 -10.33 -17.91
CA MET A 239 14.22 -10.11 -16.89
C MET A 239 14.11 -11.13 -15.75
N ASN A 240 14.42 -12.40 -16.01
CA ASN A 240 14.24 -13.47 -15.01
C ASN A 240 15.04 -13.27 -13.72
N TRP A 241 16.10 -12.45 -13.78
CA TRP A 241 16.92 -12.06 -12.63
C TRP A 241 16.28 -10.94 -11.79
N LEU A 242 15.31 -10.18 -12.32
CA LEU A 242 14.61 -9.10 -11.63
C LEU A 242 13.56 -9.68 -10.67
N LYS A 243 13.92 -9.76 -9.38
CA LYS A 243 12.99 -10.22 -8.34
C LYS A 243 12.10 -9.07 -7.88
N VAL A 244 10.80 -9.18 -8.13
CA VAL A 244 9.80 -8.24 -7.60
C VAL A 244 9.54 -8.59 -6.13
N PRO A 245 9.78 -7.67 -5.17
CA PRO A 245 9.51 -7.92 -3.75
C PRO A 245 8.02 -8.19 -3.51
N ASP A 246 7.71 -9.17 -2.66
CA ASP A 246 6.31 -9.47 -2.33
C ASP A 246 5.66 -8.40 -1.45
N ASN A 247 6.46 -7.63 -0.69
CA ASN A 247 5.99 -6.53 0.15
C ASN A 247 5.80 -5.20 -0.60
N LEU A 248 5.92 -5.18 -1.93
CA LEU A 248 5.81 -3.96 -2.75
C LEU A 248 4.47 -3.24 -2.52
N PHE A 249 3.38 -4.01 -2.42
CA PHE A 249 2.04 -3.49 -2.18
C PHE A 249 1.95 -2.81 -0.80
N VAL A 250 2.44 -3.47 0.25
CA VAL A 250 2.46 -2.93 1.62
C VAL A 250 3.36 -1.69 1.71
N SER A 251 4.53 -1.70 1.07
CA SER A 251 5.45 -0.55 1.02
C SER A 251 4.79 0.70 0.42
N PHE A 252 3.96 0.52 -0.61
CA PHE A 252 3.15 1.61 -1.16
C PHE A 252 2.14 2.15 -0.14
N LEU A 253 1.40 1.27 0.57
CA LEU A 253 0.46 1.70 1.63
C LEU A 253 1.17 2.50 2.73
N GLU A 254 2.37 2.08 3.15
CA GLU A 254 3.15 2.78 4.17
C GLU A 254 3.61 4.17 3.72
N LYS A 255 4.09 4.28 2.48
CA LYS A 255 4.48 5.57 1.90
C LYS A 255 3.27 6.48 1.70
N GLY A 256 2.13 5.92 1.31
CA GLY A 256 0.88 6.63 1.14
C GLY A 256 0.39 7.23 2.45
N LEU A 257 0.29 6.42 3.51
CA LEU A 257 -0.16 6.90 4.83
C LEU A 257 0.73 8.02 5.40
N ARG A 258 2.06 7.97 5.15
CA ARG A 258 2.98 9.03 5.59
C ARG A 258 2.81 10.35 4.85
N ARG A 259 2.33 10.30 3.61
CA ARG A 259 2.21 11.49 2.74
C ARG A 259 0.81 12.06 2.76
N HIS A 260 -0.23 11.22 2.77
CA HIS A 260 -1.64 11.63 2.65
C HIS A 260 -2.61 10.73 3.42
N GLY A 261 -3.69 11.36 3.89
CA GLY A 261 -4.91 10.69 4.36
C GLY A 261 -4.92 10.30 5.84
N THR A 262 -6.10 9.96 6.32
CA THR A 262 -6.34 9.43 7.67
C THR A 262 -6.58 7.93 7.60
N LEU A 263 -6.45 7.22 8.71
CA LEU A 263 -6.87 5.80 8.76
C LEU A 263 -8.36 5.62 8.38
N ALA A 264 -9.20 6.65 8.48
CA ALA A 264 -10.57 6.59 7.98
C ALA A 264 -10.65 6.64 6.45
N SER A 265 -9.86 7.49 5.78
CA SER A 265 -9.85 7.55 4.31
C SER A 265 -9.26 6.27 3.71
N TRP A 266 -8.22 5.71 4.32
CA TRP A 266 -7.64 4.43 3.91
C TRP A 266 -8.62 3.26 4.09
N LEU A 267 -9.43 3.27 5.14
CA LEU A 267 -10.48 2.27 5.34
C LEU A 267 -11.50 2.26 4.20
N GLU A 268 -12.08 3.43 3.88
CA GLU A 268 -13.09 3.52 2.82
C GLU A 268 -12.48 3.24 1.45
N GLY A 269 -11.29 3.76 1.16
CA GLY A 269 -10.58 3.48 -0.09
C GLY A 269 -10.26 1.99 -0.28
N ILE A 270 -9.88 1.25 0.78
CA ILE A 270 -9.65 -0.20 0.67
C ILE A 270 -10.97 -0.95 0.43
N LYS A 271 -12.07 -0.56 1.08
CA LYS A 271 -13.40 -1.15 0.85
C LYS A 271 -13.88 -0.92 -0.58
N GLU A 272 -13.83 0.32 -1.05
CA GLU A 272 -14.23 0.71 -2.40
C GLU A 272 -13.34 0.05 -3.46
N ALA A 273 -12.04 -0.09 -3.21
CA ALA A 273 -11.14 -0.84 -4.09
C ALA A 273 -11.63 -2.27 -4.30
N ARG A 274 -12.11 -2.93 -3.24
CA ARG A 274 -12.63 -4.29 -3.29
C ARG A 274 -14.00 -4.37 -3.96
N THR A 275 -14.92 -3.48 -3.61
CA THR A 275 -16.30 -3.54 -4.11
C THR A 275 -16.45 -3.00 -5.52
N GLU A 276 -15.85 -1.84 -5.82
CA GLU A 276 -16.08 -1.08 -7.05
C GLU A 276 -14.99 -1.27 -8.10
N TYR A 277 -13.75 -1.54 -7.66
CA TYR A 277 -12.59 -1.71 -8.54
C TYR A 277 -12.00 -3.12 -8.55
N GLY A 278 -12.69 -4.06 -7.90
CA GLY A 278 -12.38 -5.48 -8.01
C GLY A 278 -11.03 -5.91 -7.44
N LEU A 279 -10.54 -5.27 -6.38
CA LEU A 279 -9.29 -5.66 -5.69
C LEU A 279 -9.33 -7.16 -5.34
N CYS A 280 -8.33 -7.93 -5.75
CA CYS A 280 -8.37 -9.38 -5.54
C CYS A 280 -8.15 -9.78 -4.08
N GLN A 281 -8.56 -11.00 -3.74
CA GLN A 281 -8.63 -11.49 -2.36
C GLN A 281 -7.30 -11.37 -1.61
N SER A 282 -6.18 -11.70 -2.25
CA SER A 282 -4.85 -11.64 -1.63
C SER A 282 -4.46 -10.21 -1.23
N TYR A 283 -4.61 -9.25 -2.15
CA TYR A 283 -4.27 -7.85 -1.88
C TYR A 283 -5.25 -7.18 -0.92
N TRP A 284 -6.53 -7.59 -0.96
CA TRP A 284 -7.51 -7.21 0.04
C TRP A 284 -7.11 -7.68 1.44
N GLU A 285 -6.68 -8.95 1.59
CA GLU A 285 -6.22 -9.49 2.87
C GLU A 285 -4.93 -8.81 3.36
N GLU A 286 -3.99 -8.51 2.46
CA GLU A 286 -2.78 -7.75 2.78
C GLU A 286 -3.09 -6.33 3.24
N ALA A 287 -3.94 -5.59 2.51
CA ALA A 287 -4.38 -4.25 2.88
C ALA A 287 -5.10 -4.25 4.23
N ARG A 288 -6.00 -5.23 4.43
CA ARG A 288 -6.73 -5.43 5.68
C ARG A 288 -5.77 -5.72 6.84
N LYS A 289 -4.82 -6.62 6.66
CA LYS A 289 -3.82 -6.97 7.68
C LYS A 289 -2.97 -5.75 8.04
N TRP A 290 -2.43 -5.04 7.05
CA TRP A 290 -1.69 -3.80 7.24
C TRP A 290 -2.51 -2.77 8.03
N TYR A 291 -3.78 -2.58 7.68
CA TYR A 291 -4.67 -1.64 8.36
C TYR A 291 -4.85 -1.99 9.85
N PHE A 292 -5.08 -3.27 10.15
CA PHE A 292 -5.19 -3.73 11.54
C PHE A 292 -3.89 -3.61 12.32
N GLU A 293 -2.75 -3.91 11.69
CA GLU A 293 -1.43 -3.71 12.29
C GLU A 293 -1.24 -2.23 12.66
N ARG A 294 -1.63 -1.28 11.81
CA ARG A 294 -1.57 0.16 12.09
C ARG A 294 -2.46 0.58 13.25
N ILE A 295 -3.73 0.16 13.26
CA ILE A 295 -4.63 0.41 14.40
C ILE A 295 -4.05 -0.18 15.69
N SER A 296 -3.54 -1.41 15.63
CA SER A 296 -3.01 -2.12 16.81
C SER A 296 -1.69 -1.52 17.33
N GLY A 297 -0.86 -0.97 16.45
CA GLY A 297 0.44 -0.42 16.79
C GLY A 297 0.42 1.06 17.19
N GLN A 298 -0.51 1.85 16.64
CA GLN A 298 -0.53 3.31 16.84
C GLN A 298 -1.72 3.77 17.69
N ILE A 299 -2.95 3.37 17.34
CA ILE A 299 -4.16 3.87 18.01
C ILE A 299 -4.39 3.13 19.33
N LEU A 300 -4.31 1.80 19.30
CA LEU A 300 -4.66 0.99 20.45
C LEU A 300 -3.74 1.22 21.66
N PRO A 301 -2.40 1.34 21.53
CA PRO A 301 -1.51 1.55 22.68
C PRO A 301 -1.66 2.96 23.27
N SER A 302 -1.78 3.98 22.42
CA SER A 302 -2.01 5.38 22.84
C SER A 302 -3.34 5.51 23.58
N PHE A 303 -4.37 4.84 23.08
CA PHE A 303 -5.67 4.82 23.73
C PHE A 303 -5.67 3.99 25.03
N GLN A 304 -5.03 2.81 25.04
CA GLN A 304 -4.84 2.01 26.24
C GLN A 304 -4.15 2.83 27.33
N LYS A 305 -3.08 3.57 27.01
CA LYS A 305 -2.45 4.52 27.93
C LYS A 305 -3.44 5.57 28.43
N ALA A 306 -4.26 6.14 27.55
CA ALA A 306 -5.22 7.19 27.90
C ALA A 306 -6.26 6.72 28.92
N ILE A 307 -6.83 5.52 28.76
CA ILE A 307 -7.91 5.01 29.64
C ILE A 307 -7.42 4.14 30.82
N ALA A 308 -6.12 3.83 30.90
CA ALA A 308 -5.56 2.99 31.94
C ALA A 308 -5.84 3.57 33.34
N GLY A 309 -6.47 2.77 34.22
CA GLY A 309 -6.72 3.19 35.61
C GLY A 309 -7.76 4.30 35.76
N TRP A 310 -8.49 4.66 34.70
CA TRP A 310 -9.63 5.58 34.83
C TRP A 310 -10.69 5.00 35.75
N ALA A 311 -11.02 5.77 36.79
CA ALA A 311 -12.09 5.43 37.71
C ALA A 311 -13.44 5.76 37.05
N CYS A 312 -14.29 4.75 36.94
CA CYS A 312 -15.70 4.90 36.63
C CYS A 312 -16.52 4.21 37.73
N TRP A 313 -17.82 4.45 37.76
CA TRP A 313 -18.71 3.70 38.66
C TRP A 313 -19.71 2.91 37.84
N THR A 314 -19.70 1.60 38.01
CA THR A 314 -20.67 0.71 37.39
C THR A 314 -21.94 0.68 38.23
N ILE A 315 -23.09 0.93 37.61
CA ILE A 315 -24.39 0.84 38.28
C ILE A 315 -24.70 -0.62 38.59
N VAL A 316 -24.92 -0.91 39.87
CA VAL A 316 -25.30 -2.24 40.39
C VAL A 316 -26.81 -2.34 40.53
N GLU A 317 -27.46 -1.29 41.04
CA GLU A 317 -28.91 -1.29 41.28
C GLU A 317 -29.51 0.10 41.12
N GLU A 318 -30.72 0.16 40.55
CA GLU A 318 -31.55 1.36 40.42
C GLU A 318 -32.86 1.12 41.17
N ARG A 319 -33.12 1.88 42.23
CA ARG A 319 -34.33 1.74 43.05
C ARG A 319 -35.18 3.00 42.97
N GLN A 320 -36.45 2.85 42.60
CA GLN A 320 -37.39 3.95 42.68
C GLN A 320 -37.62 4.37 44.13
N ILE A 321 -37.55 5.68 44.38
CA ILE A 321 -37.80 6.24 45.70
C ILE A 321 -39.32 6.31 45.90
N LYS A 322 -39.80 5.71 46.99
CA LYS A 322 -41.23 5.61 47.29
C LYS A 322 -41.89 6.98 47.52
N ASP A 323 -41.15 7.93 48.08
CA ASP A 323 -41.57 9.31 48.29
C ASP A 323 -40.48 10.29 47.82
N PRO A 324 -40.52 10.73 46.56
CA PRO A 324 -39.53 11.65 45.98
C PRO A 324 -39.43 12.98 46.73
N LEU A 325 -40.51 13.45 47.38
CA LEU A 325 -40.51 14.72 48.11
C LEU A 325 -39.57 14.66 49.32
N ALA A 326 -39.48 13.52 49.98
CA ALA A 326 -38.57 13.28 51.10
C ALA A 326 -37.08 13.20 50.67
N HIS A 327 -36.82 13.10 49.37
CA HIS A 327 -35.47 12.97 48.78
C HIS A 327 -35.19 14.11 47.79
N ALA A 328 -35.58 15.33 48.15
CA ALA A 328 -35.28 16.55 47.39
C ALA A 328 -35.79 16.55 45.93
N GLY A 329 -36.87 15.80 45.67
CA GLY A 329 -37.47 15.65 44.34
C GLY A 329 -36.82 14.56 43.48
N GLU A 330 -35.86 13.81 44.01
CA GLU A 330 -35.24 12.69 43.29
C GLU A 330 -36.19 11.50 43.18
N THR A 331 -36.29 10.94 41.99
CA THR A 331 -37.19 9.82 41.69
C THR A 331 -36.51 8.47 41.85
N MET A 332 -35.17 8.42 41.82
CA MET A 332 -34.38 7.20 41.74
C MET A 332 -33.15 7.26 42.66
N ARG A 333 -32.85 6.15 43.35
CA ARG A 333 -31.64 5.94 44.12
C ARG A 333 -30.72 4.96 43.40
N TYR A 334 -29.45 5.32 43.27
CA TYR A 334 -28.45 4.53 42.58
C TYR A 334 -27.54 3.82 43.60
N SER A 335 -27.24 2.55 43.35
CA SER A 335 -26.15 1.84 44.01
C SER A 335 -25.09 1.52 42.97
N ALA A 336 -23.85 1.96 43.20
CA ALA A 336 -22.77 1.78 42.26
C ALA A 336 -21.51 1.27 42.95
N ARG A 337 -20.68 0.56 42.19
CA ARG A 337 -19.34 0.13 42.62
C ARG A 337 -18.30 0.90 41.81
N ARG A 338 -17.22 1.33 42.47
CA ARG A 338 -16.08 1.91 41.78
C ARG A 338 -15.37 0.80 40.99
N SER A 339 -15.19 1.05 39.71
CA SER A 339 -14.61 0.14 38.74
C SER A 339 -13.56 0.87 37.93
N GLU A 340 -12.57 0.13 37.46
CA GLU A 340 -11.46 0.69 36.69
C GLU A 340 -11.31 -0.09 35.40
N PHE A 341 -10.92 0.63 34.35
CA PHE A 341 -10.56 0.02 33.08
C PHE A 341 -9.26 -0.77 33.25
N ARG A 342 -9.36 -2.09 33.12
CA ARG A 342 -8.20 -3.00 33.17
C ARG A 342 -7.79 -3.36 31.75
N ILE A 343 -6.53 -3.09 31.43
CA ILE A 343 -5.94 -3.54 30.18
C ILE A 343 -5.49 -4.99 30.36
N VAL A 344 -5.99 -5.87 29.50
CA VAL A 344 -5.51 -7.26 29.43
C VAL A 344 -4.75 -7.37 28.12
N LYS A 345 -3.42 -7.52 28.20
CA LYS A 345 -2.61 -7.88 27.04
C LYS A 345 -2.78 -9.38 26.80
N GLY A 346 -3.75 -9.75 25.97
CA GLY A 346 -4.03 -11.13 25.63
C GLY A 346 -4.77 -11.24 24.31
N GLU A 347 -4.25 -12.06 23.41
CA GLU A 347 -4.94 -12.52 22.22
C GLU A 347 -5.79 -13.74 22.60
N GLU A 348 -7.08 -13.72 22.31
CA GLU A 348 -7.89 -14.93 22.40
C GLU A 348 -7.63 -15.82 21.17
N SER A 349 -7.84 -17.13 21.31
CA SER A 349 -7.86 -18.05 20.17
C SER A 349 -8.80 -17.53 19.08
N ASN A 350 -8.30 -17.46 17.83
CA ASN A 350 -8.94 -16.94 16.62
C ASN A 350 -8.70 -15.44 16.29
N GLY A 351 -7.62 -14.81 16.80
CA GLY A 351 -7.22 -13.46 16.37
C GLY A 351 -8.13 -12.34 16.90
N VAL A 352 -8.89 -12.60 17.98
CA VAL A 352 -9.71 -11.60 18.65
C VAL A 352 -8.89 -11.00 19.80
N PHE A 353 -8.65 -9.70 19.73
CA PHE A 353 -7.87 -8.98 20.73
C PHE A 353 -8.78 -8.46 21.84
N VAL A 354 -8.42 -8.72 23.10
CA VAL A 354 -9.06 -8.07 24.25
C VAL A 354 -8.47 -6.68 24.38
N LEU A 355 -9.32 -5.66 24.30
CA LEU A 355 -8.90 -4.25 24.29
C LEU A 355 -8.87 -3.70 25.71
N CYS A 356 -9.94 -3.90 26.46
CA CYS A 356 -10.04 -3.56 27.89
C CYS A 356 -11.19 -4.33 28.57
N MET A 357 -11.18 -4.33 29.90
CA MET A 357 -12.26 -4.88 30.72
C MET A 357 -12.73 -3.88 31.76
N VAL A 358 -14.05 -3.82 31.95
CA VAL A 358 -14.71 -3.09 33.04
C VAL A 358 -15.65 -4.06 33.73
N ASP A 359 -15.29 -4.45 34.95
CA ASP A 359 -15.97 -5.52 35.67
C ASP A 359 -16.18 -6.80 34.83
N ASP A 360 -17.44 -7.17 34.59
CA ASP A 360 -17.87 -8.36 33.84
C ASP A 360 -18.02 -8.09 32.34
N LEU A 361 -17.75 -6.86 31.88
CA LEU A 361 -17.79 -6.47 30.47
C LEU A 361 -16.38 -6.48 29.88
N THR A 362 -16.16 -7.37 28.93
CA THR A 362 -14.92 -7.44 28.15
C THR A 362 -15.14 -6.77 26.80
N ILE A 363 -14.30 -5.81 26.46
CA ILE A 363 -14.33 -5.12 25.16
C ILE A 363 -13.29 -5.77 24.27
N THR A 364 -13.71 -6.28 23.12
CA THR A 364 -12.85 -6.99 22.17
C THR A 364 -12.88 -6.32 20.79
N SER A 365 -11.93 -6.66 19.92
CA SER A 365 -11.92 -6.21 18.52
C SER A 365 -13.18 -6.63 17.72
N SER A 366 -13.90 -7.65 18.18
CA SER A 366 -15.08 -8.20 17.50
C SER A 366 -16.43 -7.73 18.07
N GLY A 367 -16.43 -7.15 19.28
CA GLY A 367 -17.64 -6.79 20.00
C GLY A 367 -17.46 -6.75 21.51
N LEU A 368 -18.58 -6.66 22.24
CA LEU A 368 -18.60 -6.71 23.70
C LEU A 368 -18.94 -8.11 24.19
N LYS A 369 -18.28 -8.59 25.23
CA LYS A 369 -18.66 -9.83 25.92
C LYS A 369 -19.11 -9.52 27.34
N LYS A 370 -20.22 -10.10 27.76
CA LYS A 370 -20.70 -10.04 29.15
C LYS A 370 -21.23 -11.40 29.57
N ALA A 371 -20.75 -11.92 30.70
CA ALA A 371 -21.19 -13.20 31.27
C ALA A 371 -21.21 -14.36 30.25
N GLY A 372 -20.17 -14.46 29.41
CA GLY A 372 -20.01 -15.51 28.41
C GLY A 372 -20.81 -15.33 27.11
N ARG A 373 -21.61 -14.26 26.97
CA ARG A 373 -22.30 -13.92 25.72
C ARG A 373 -21.55 -12.84 24.97
N SER A 374 -21.45 -12.99 23.65
CA SER A 374 -20.83 -12.01 22.75
C SER A 374 -21.88 -11.19 22.02
N PHE A 375 -21.69 -9.88 21.98
CA PHE A 375 -22.55 -8.90 21.33
C PHE A 375 -21.74 -8.15 20.27
N PRO A 376 -22.03 -8.32 18.96
CA PRO A 376 -21.29 -7.63 17.91
C PRO A 376 -21.56 -6.12 17.95
N PHE A 377 -20.59 -5.28 17.56
CA PHE A 377 -20.74 -3.82 17.63
C PHE A 377 -21.92 -3.26 16.83
N ASN A 378 -22.33 -3.92 15.74
CA ASN A 378 -23.52 -3.53 14.97
C ASN A 378 -24.82 -3.63 15.78
N SER A 379 -24.83 -4.44 16.83
CA SER A 379 -25.97 -4.54 17.75
C SER A 379 -25.89 -3.54 18.91
N ILE A 380 -24.76 -2.86 19.10
CA ILE A 380 -24.51 -2.05 20.30
C ILE A 380 -24.92 -0.60 20.07
N ARG A 381 -25.59 -0.01 21.05
CA ARG A 381 -25.99 1.39 21.08
C ARG A 381 -25.57 2.03 22.40
N THR A 382 -25.02 3.24 22.31
CA THR A 382 -24.61 4.06 23.45
C THR A 382 -25.52 5.27 23.59
N LYS A 383 -25.87 5.64 24.82
CA LYS A 383 -26.60 6.87 25.16
C LYS A 383 -25.85 7.59 26.28
N LEU A 384 -25.61 8.89 26.10
CA LEU A 384 -25.04 9.77 27.11
C LEU A 384 -26.15 10.60 27.74
N GLU A 385 -26.21 10.62 29.07
CA GLU A 385 -27.13 11.45 29.84
C GLU A 385 -26.37 12.19 30.94
N GLU A 386 -26.69 13.46 31.17
CA GLU A 386 -26.22 14.23 32.31
C GLU A 386 -27.20 14.06 33.48
N LEU A 387 -26.70 13.66 34.64
CA LEU A 387 -27.49 13.49 35.86
C LEU A 387 -26.90 14.29 37.01
N LYS A 388 -27.76 15.09 37.65
CA LYS A 388 -27.46 15.81 38.88
C LYS A 388 -27.86 14.92 40.06
N LEU A 389 -26.88 14.48 40.82
CA LEU A 389 -27.09 13.57 41.95
C LEU A 389 -26.73 14.28 43.25
N SER A 390 -27.59 14.15 44.25
CA SER A 390 -27.26 14.58 45.60
C SER A 390 -26.23 13.63 46.23
N ARG A 391 -25.44 14.17 47.18
CA ARG A 391 -24.42 13.41 47.92
C ARG A 391 -24.96 12.19 48.67
N GLU A 392 -26.24 12.19 49.05
CA GLU A 392 -26.89 11.03 49.67
C GLU A 392 -27.28 9.93 48.67
N ALA A 393 -27.55 10.33 47.42
CA ALA A 393 -27.98 9.43 46.36
C ALA A 393 -26.81 8.68 45.72
N PHE A 394 -25.60 9.26 45.77
CA PHE A 394 -24.41 8.69 45.17
C PHE A 394 -23.16 9.04 45.98
N LEU A 395 -22.33 8.02 46.27
CA LEU A 395 -21.12 8.20 47.07
C LEU A 395 -20.11 9.10 46.33
N ASP A 396 -19.79 10.19 47.01
CA ASP A 396 -18.99 11.33 46.58
C ASP A 396 -17.68 10.94 45.87
N SER A 397 -17.57 11.28 44.59
CA SER A 397 -16.29 11.32 43.88
C SER A 397 -15.64 12.68 44.09
N LYS A 398 -14.38 12.71 44.53
CA LYS A 398 -13.59 13.95 44.65
C LYS A 398 -13.49 14.74 43.34
N ASP A 399 -13.72 14.08 42.21
CA ASP A 399 -13.54 14.63 40.87
C ASP A 399 -14.85 15.15 40.25
N ALA A 400 -15.99 15.01 40.94
CA ALA A 400 -17.30 15.43 40.42
C ALA A 400 -17.52 16.95 40.57
N LEU A 401 -18.11 17.57 39.55
CA LEU A 401 -18.35 19.01 39.56
C LEU A 401 -19.52 19.35 40.50
N PHE A 402 -19.25 20.19 41.50
CA PHE A 402 -20.28 20.72 42.40
C PHE A 402 -21.19 21.69 41.64
N VAL A 403 -22.49 21.43 41.60
CA VAL A 403 -23.47 22.20 40.82
C VAL A 403 -24.30 23.14 41.70
N GLY A 404 -24.35 22.87 43.00
CA GLY A 404 -25.13 23.67 43.94
C GLY A 404 -25.76 22.80 45.01
N TYR A 405 -26.85 23.30 45.59
CA TYR A 405 -27.51 22.64 46.70
C TYR A 405 -28.99 22.40 46.40
N THR A 406 -29.50 21.28 46.90
CA THR A 406 -30.93 20.98 46.94
C THR A 406 -31.41 20.90 48.40
N TRP A 407 -32.73 20.93 48.60
CA TRP A 407 -33.34 20.91 49.92
C TRP A 407 -34.06 19.58 50.15
N LYS A 408 -33.68 18.88 51.21
CA LYS A 408 -34.36 17.68 51.67
C LYS A 408 -35.46 18.04 52.65
N TYR A 409 -36.67 17.54 52.37
CA TYR A 409 -37.80 17.68 53.27
C TYR A 409 -37.76 16.58 54.33
N ILE A 410 -37.49 16.96 55.57
CA ILE A 410 -37.65 16.04 56.71
C ILE A 410 -39.14 16.03 57.06
N LEU A 411 -39.82 14.93 56.77
CA LEU A 411 -41.20 14.73 57.24
C LEU A 411 -41.20 14.72 58.77
N PRO A 412 -42.08 15.48 59.44
CA PRO A 412 -42.16 15.48 60.88
C PRO A 412 -42.57 14.08 61.37
N GLY A 413 -41.69 13.43 62.14
CA GLY A 413 -42.04 12.26 62.93
C GLY A 413 -43.13 12.64 63.93
N GLY A 414 -44.26 11.94 63.86
CA GLY A 414 -45.52 12.32 64.50
C GLY A 414 -45.42 12.72 65.97
N GLY A 415 -45.85 13.95 66.25
CA GLY A 415 -46.11 14.49 67.57
C GLY A 415 -46.70 15.91 67.45
N PRO A 416 -47.70 16.28 68.26
CA PRO A 416 -48.56 17.46 67.99
C PRO A 416 -47.90 18.84 68.23
N ASP A 417 -46.60 18.95 68.53
CA ASP A 417 -46.01 20.20 69.01
C ASP A 417 -44.71 20.67 68.33
N LYS A 418 -44.37 20.24 67.10
CA LYS A 418 -43.23 20.82 66.36
C LYS A 418 -43.45 20.91 64.85
N GLU A 419 -44.11 21.99 64.41
CA GLU A 419 -43.93 22.50 63.05
C GLU A 419 -42.66 23.37 62.99
N ALA A 420 -41.51 22.72 62.86
CA ALA A 420 -40.35 23.33 62.24
C ALA A 420 -39.96 22.45 61.07
N LYS A 421 -40.22 22.91 59.84
CA LYS A 421 -39.67 22.32 58.62
C LYS A 421 -38.15 22.54 58.66
N ASN A 422 -37.43 21.62 59.29
CA ASN A 422 -35.97 21.60 59.18
C ASN A 422 -35.65 21.08 57.79
N ASN A 423 -35.51 22.00 56.83
CA ASN A 423 -34.99 21.67 55.52
C ASN A 423 -33.47 21.49 55.66
N GLU A 424 -32.98 20.28 55.39
CA GLU A 424 -31.55 20.02 55.34
C GLU A 424 -31.04 20.35 53.93
N ARG A 425 -29.95 21.11 53.87
CA ARG A 425 -29.32 21.51 52.61
C ARG A 425 -28.34 20.43 52.19
N ILE A 426 -28.55 19.83 51.02
CA ILE A 426 -27.70 18.75 50.50
C ILE A 426 -26.93 19.24 49.27
N GLU A 427 -25.66 18.88 49.20
CA GLU A 427 -24.78 19.15 48.06
C GLU A 427 -25.15 18.28 46.85
N CYS A 428 -25.20 18.89 45.66
CA CYS A 428 -25.46 18.21 44.39
C CYS A 428 -24.25 18.29 43.47
N PHE A 429 -23.98 17.18 42.79
CA PHE A 429 -22.85 17.02 41.88
C PHE A 429 -23.33 16.57 40.51
N ASN A 430 -22.59 16.95 39.47
CA ASN A 430 -22.85 16.52 38.11
C ASN A 430 -22.15 15.21 37.79
N TYR A 431 -22.86 14.31 37.11
CA TYR A 431 -22.31 13.06 36.61
C TYR A 431 -22.81 12.79 35.20
N TYR A 432 -21.98 12.11 34.42
CA TYR A 432 -22.27 11.74 33.04
C TYR A 432 -22.45 10.22 32.95
N VAL A 433 -23.65 9.79 32.56
CA VAL A 433 -24.02 8.37 32.45
C VAL A 433 -23.94 7.91 31.02
N VAL A 434 -23.08 6.93 30.77
CA VAL A 434 -23.07 6.20 29.51
C VAL A 434 -23.83 4.90 29.68
N THR A 435 -24.99 4.81 29.03
CA THR A 435 -25.78 3.58 28.94
C THR A 435 -25.38 2.81 27.68
N VAL A 436 -24.84 1.60 27.85
CA VAL A 436 -24.51 0.69 26.76
C VAL A 436 -25.60 -0.37 26.68
N SER A 437 -26.24 -0.50 25.51
CA SER A 437 -27.33 -1.43 25.25
C SER A 437 -27.08 -2.23 23.97
N ALA A 438 -27.73 -3.38 23.84
CA ALA A 438 -27.69 -4.19 22.62
C ALA A 438 -29.09 -4.38 22.03
N THR A 439 -29.24 -4.23 20.73
CA THR A 439 -30.50 -4.47 20.01
C THR A 439 -30.94 -5.91 20.19
N GLY A 440 -32.21 -6.10 20.57
CA GLY A 440 -32.76 -7.43 20.91
C GLY A 440 -32.47 -7.88 22.34
N TYR A 441 -31.70 -7.11 23.11
CA TYR A 441 -31.49 -7.31 24.53
C TYR A 441 -32.27 -6.25 25.30
N GLY A 442 -33.39 -6.66 25.92
CA GLY A 442 -34.37 -5.74 26.55
C GLY A 442 -33.88 -5.01 27.80
N VAL A 443 -32.62 -5.18 28.20
CA VAL A 443 -31.98 -4.54 29.37
C VAL A 443 -30.62 -3.98 28.93
N PRO A 444 -30.16 -2.83 29.43
CA PRO A 444 -28.81 -2.35 29.16
C PRO A 444 -27.74 -3.38 29.52
N LEU A 445 -26.72 -3.50 28.66
CA LEU A 445 -25.55 -4.32 28.95
C LEU A 445 -24.79 -3.77 30.15
N MET A 446 -24.62 -2.45 30.24
CA MET A 446 -23.97 -1.81 31.37
C MET A 446 -24.33 -0.32 31.40
N LYS A 447 -24.32 0.28 32.59
CA LYS A 447 -24.38 1.72 32.77
C LYS A 447 -23.13 2.14 33.54
N LEU A 448 -22.41 3.12 33.01
CA LEU A 448 -21.17 3.64 33.58
C LEU A 448 -21.36 5.12 33.93
N PHE A 449 -21.02 5.50 35.16
CA PHE A 449 -20.95 6.88 35.62
C PHE A 449 -19.52 7.40 35.48
N PHE A 450 -19.39 8.61 34.93
CA PHE A 450 -18.16 9.38 34.86
C PHE A 450 -18.33 10.72 35.56
N ALA A 451 -17.29 11.16 36.26
CA ALA A 451 -17.26 12.46 36.95
C ALA A 451 -17.00 13.63 35.98
N LYS A 452 -16.34 13.36 34.84
CA LYS A 452 -16.03 14.33 33.80
C LYS A 452 -16.69 13.95 32.48
N GLU A 453 -17.18 14.95 31.75
CA GLU A 453 -17.81 14.76 30.44
C GLU A 453 -16.83 14.20 29.41
N GLU A 454 -15.61 14.75 29.40
CA GLU A 454 -14.51 14.35 28.51
C GLU A 454 -14.29 12.85 28.58
N SER A 455 -14.19 12.29 29.79
CA SER A 455 -14.00 10.85 30.00
C SER A 455 -15.15 10.00 29.45
N ALA A 456 -16.40 10.46 29.60
CA ALA A 456 -17.58 9.79 29.06
C ALA A 456 -17.59 9.83 27.51
N ARG A 457 -17.25 10.98 26.93
CA ARG A 457 -17.15 11.17 25.47
C ARG A 457 -16.02 10.32 24.88
N THR A 458 -14.84 10.30 25.50
CA THR A 458 -13.72 9.45 25.08
C THR A 458 -14.08 7.96 25.10
N PHE A 459 -14.84 7.51 26.11
CA PHE A 459 -15.33 6.12 26.15
C PHE A 459 -16.34 5.80 25.04
N ILE A 460 -17.25 6.72 24.72
CA ILE A 460 -18.20 6.54 23.60
C ILE A 460 -17.45 6.48 22.27
N GLU A 461 -16.48 7.38 22.08
CA GLU A 461 -15.69 7.43 20.86
C GLU A 461 -14.87 6.15 20.67
N PHE A 462 -14.30 5.63 21.76
CA PHE A 462 -13.67 4.32 21.76
C PHE A 462 -14.59 3.22 21.23
N LEU A 463 -15.82 3.11 21.74
CA LEU A 463 -16.75 2.09 21.26
C LEU A 463 -17.09 2.24 19.76
N LYS A 464 -17.06 3.47 19.21
CA LYS A 464 -17.22 3.71 17.77
C LYS A 464 -15.98 3.32 16.98
N GLN A 465 -14.79 3.68 17.44
CA GLN A 465 -13.54 3.33 16.76
C GLN A 465 -13.28 1.81 16.80
N THR A 466 -13.59 1.14 17.91
CA THR A 466 -13.56 -0.33 17.97
C THR A 466 -14.62 -0.98 17.08
N ARG A 467 -15.75 -0.30 16.83
CA ARG A 467 -16.75 -0.76 15.85
C ARG A 467 -16.19 -0.72 14.43
N ILE A 468 -15.35 0.25 14.07
CA ILE A 468 -14.67 0.28 12.78
C ILE A 468 -13.80 -0.98 12.59
N MET A 469 -13.11 -1.44 13.65
CA MET A 469 -12.37 -2.71 13.61
C MET A 469 -13.26 -3.92 13.27
N SER A 470 -14.55 -3.90 13.64
CA SER A 470 -15.52 -4.95 13.32
C SER A 470 -16.28 -4.75 12.00
N SER A 471 -16.10 -3.61 11.33
CA SER A 471 -16.83 -3.26 10.09
C SER A 471 -16.30 -3.98 8.85
N TRP A 472 -15.14 -4.63 8.95
CA TRP A 472 -14.53 -5.42 7.89
C TRP A 472 -15.29 -6.74 7.69
N LYS A 473 -16.40 -6.68 6.95
CA LYS A 473 -17.07 -7.86 6.38
C LYS A 473 -16.25 -8.37 5.18
N GLU A 474 -16.50 -9.60 4.75
CA GLU A 474 -16.09 -9.99 3.40
C GLU A 474 -16.90 -9.15 2.41
N TYR A 475 -16.19 -8.32 1.64
CA TYR A 475 -16.80 -7.51 0.60
C TYR A 475 -16.78 -8.29 -0.72
N PRO A 476 -17.93 -8.40 -1.40
CA PRO A 476 -18.00 -9.08 -2.70
C PRO A 476 -17.20 -8.30 -3.73
N GLN A 477 -16.59 -9.03 -4.66
CA GLN A 477 -15.85 -8.45 -5.78
C GLN A 477 -16.85 -8.18 -6.91
N ASN A 478 -17.39 -6.96 -6.96
CA ASN A 478 -18.38 -6.56 -7.98
C ASN A 478 -17.75 -5.70 -9.08
N GLY A 479 -16.57 -5.11 -8.81
CA GLY A 479 -15.84 -4.25 -9.72
C GLY A 479 -14.90 -4.98 -10.67
N LEU A 480 -14.58 -4.32 -11.79
CA LEU A 480 -13.47 -4.72 -12.66
C LEU A 480 -12.19 -3.99 -12.23
N PRO A 481 -11.00 -4.61 -12.37
CA PRO A 481 -9.73 -3.94 -12.16
C PRO A 481 -9.62 -2.65 -12.98
N ALA A 482 -9.10 -1.58 -12.37
CA ALA A 482 -8.92 -0.30 -13.03
C ALA A 482 -7.92 -0.42 -14.19
N PRO A 483 -8.23 0.09 -15.40
CA PRO A 483 -7.30 0.03 -16.51
C PRO A 483 -6.09 0.92 -16.28
N LEU A 484 -4.90 0.43 -16.65
CA LEU A 484 -3.64 1.17 -16.69
C LEU A 484 -3.64 2.19 -17.86
N LYS A 485 -4.59 3.13 -17.88
CA LYS A 485 -4.52 4.23 -18.85
C LYS A 485 -3.39 5.16 -18.43
N ALA A 486 -2.44 5.42 -19.35
CA ALA A 486 -1.37 6.39 -19.16
C ALA A 486 -1.94 7.74 -18.69
N LYS A 487 -1.25 8.41 -17.79
CA LYS A 487 -1.60 9.76 -17.32
C LYS A 487 -1.78 10.69 -18.52
N THR A 488 -3.02 10.98 -18.90
CA THR A 488 -3.31 12.24 -19.58
C THR A 488 -3.24 13.33 -18.52
N ARG A 489 -2.16 14.10 -18.59
CA ARG A 489 -1.89 15.27 -17.74
C ARG A 489 -2.97 16.31 -17.99
N ASN A 490 -4.09 16.23 -17.27
CA ASN A 490 -5.04 17.33 -17.19
C ASN A 490 -4.40 18.41 -16.32
N LYS A 491 -3.80 19.42 -16.97
CA LYS A 491 -3.49 20.70 -16.35
C LYS A 491 -4.80 21.45 -16.14
N SER A 492 -5.45 21.23 -15.01
CA SER A 492 -6.38 22.20 -14.43
C SER A 492 -6.69 21.78 -13.00
N GLU A 493 -6.42 22.71 -12.09
CA GLU A 493 -6.97 22.80 -10.73
C GLU A 493 -6.40 21.81 -9.72
N PHE A 494 -5.23 22.15 -9.18
CA PHE A 494 -4.94 22.00 -7.75
C PHE A 494 -3.96 23.11 -7.35
N ARG A 495 -4.50 24.18 -6.78
CA ARG A 495 -3.77 25.11 -5.91
C ARG A 495 -4.45 24.99 -4.56
N GLU A 496 -3.85 24.18 -3.70
CA GLU A 496 -4.13 24.24 -2.26
C GLU A 496 -3.46 25.49 -1.70
N GLU A 497 -4.20 26.31 -1.00
CA GLU A 497 -3.66 27.06 0.13
C GLU A 497 -4.38 26.56 1.37
N GLY A 498 -3.58 26.01 2.29
CA GLY A 498 -4.03 25.55 3.60
C GLY A 498 -4.59 26.71 4.41
N SER A 499 -5.55 26.37 5.27
CA SER A 499 -6.01 27.25 6.34
C SER A 499 -5.65 26.62 7.67
N GLU A 500 -4.78 27.30 8.43
CA GLU A 500 -4.81 27.19 9.89
C GLU A 500 -5.54 28.42 10.47
N TYR A 501 -6.78 28.13 10.89
CA TYR A 501 -7.51 28.56 12.09
C TYR A 501 -7.48 30.01 12.61
N ASN A 502 -8.67 30.61 12.71
CA ASN A 502 -9.45 30.75 13.97
C ASN A 502 -10.67 31.66 13.76
N ASN A 503 -11.84 31.52 14.38
CA ASN A 503 -12.27 30.70 15.52
C ASN A 503 -13.81 30.62 15.52
N ASP A 504 -14.40 29.47 15.86
CA ASP A 504 -15.58 29.38 16.74
C ASP A 504 -15.89 27.92 17.11
N ASN A 505 -15.09 27.41 18.06
CA ASN A 505 -15.45 26.48 19.14
C ASN A 505 -16.35 25.28 18.85
N LYS A 506 -15.76 24.21 18.29
CA LYS A 506 -16.02 22.81 18.70
C LYS A 506 -14.76 21.96 18.45
N GLU A 507 -13.86 21.91 19.43
CA GLU A 507 -12.76 20.93 19.43
C GLU A 507 -13.32 19.49 19.41
N THR A 508 -12.80 18.67 18.51
CA THR A 508 -13.04 17.23 18.51
C THR A 508 -11.90 16.50 19.22
N VAL A 509 -12.20 15.31 19.77
CA VAL A 509 -11.24 14.51 20.55
C VAL A 509 -10.03 14.06 19.70
N GLU A 510 -10.18 14.00 18.38
CA GLU A 510 -9.07 13.75 17.44
C GLU A 510 -8.06 14.91 17.46
N ASP A 511 -8.51 16.17 17.54
CA ASP A 511 -7.65 17.36 17.60
C ASP A 511 -6.83 17.41 18.90
N LEU A 512 -7.44 16.99 20.02
CA LEU A 512 -6.77 16.88 21.33
C LEU A 512 -5.74 15.74 21.39
N ILE A 513 -5.89 14.70 20.57
CA ILE A 513 -4.94 13.59 20.48
C ILE A 513 -3.76 13.98 19.57
N VAL A 514 -4.02 14.70 18.47
CA VAL A 514 -2.97 15.20 17.57
C VAL A 514 -2.12 16.29 18.23
N GLN A 515 -2.72 17.26 18.93
CA GLN A 515 -1.95 18.28 19.67
C GLN A 515 -1.01 17.69 20.72
N ARG A 516 -1.43 16.64 21.44
CA ARG A 516 -0.54 15.94 22.40
C ARG A 516 0.51 15.04 21.77
N LEU A 517 0.34 14.68 20.49
CA LEU A 517 1.34 13.90 19.74
C LEU A 517 2.43 14.80 19.15
N VAL A 518 2.11 16.04 18.78
CA VAL A 518 3.09 17.01 18.22
C VAL A 518 4.02 17.57 19.29
N GLU A 519 3.56 17.73 20.54
CA GLU A 519 4.41 18.21 21.66
C GLU A 519 5.48 17.20 22.12
N GLU A 520 5.45 15.93 21.67
CA GLU A 520 6.47 14.91 22.03
C GLU A 520 7.53 14.67 20.93
N ASP A 521 7.41 15.28 19.74
CA ASP A 521 8.34 15.08 18.60
C ASP A 521 9.20 16.32 18.27
N GLU A 522 9.19 17.39 19.07
CA GLU A 522 10.15 18.51 18.95
C GLU A 522 11.55 18.15 19.47
N ASP A 523 12.22 17.23 18.77
CA ASP A 523 13.69 17.14 18.68
C ASP A 523 14.04 16.85 17.20
N GLY A 524 13.68 17.78 16.31
CA GLY A 524 14.01 17.73 14.89
C GLY A 524 13.79 19.07 14.20
N GLU A 525 14.88 19.68 13.70
CA GLU A 525 14.99 21.06 13.20
C GLU A 525 13.92 21.52 12.18
N ILE A 526 13.40 22.74 12.40
CA ILE A 526 12.47 23.49 11.54
C ILE A 526 13.26 24.31 10.49
N LEU A 527 12.79 24.32 9.24
CA LEU A 527 13.20 25.27 8.19
C LEU A 527 11.99 26.14 7.76
N GLU A 528 12.14 27.46 7.84
CA GLU A 528 11.14 28.51 7.60
C GLU A 528 10.76 28.70 6.10
N SER A 529 9.56 29.23 5.84
CA SER A 529 9.14 29.79 4.53
C SER A 529 8.33 31.11 4.67
N PRO A 530 8.34 32.03 3.68
CA PRO A 530 7.96 33.45 3.86
C PRO A 530 6.55 33.86 3.38
N GLU A 531 6.09 35.02 3.91
CA GLU A 531 4.75 35.66 3.84
C GLU A 531 4.28 36.25 2.48
N TYR A 532 2.94 36.38 2.27
CA TYR A 532 2.31 37.28 1.28
C TYR A 532 0.98 37.93 1.77
N LYS A 533 0.64 39.10 1.16
CA LYS A 533 -0.35 40.13 1.57
C LYS A 533 -1.76 39.99 0.93
N GLU A 534 -2.79 40.48 1.64
CA GLU A 534 -4.25 40.51 1.31
C GLU A 534 -4.69 41.57 0.27
N GLU A 535 -5.77 41.27 -0.48
CA GLU A 535 -6.74 42.24 -1.05
C GLU A 535 -8.19 41.66 -1.10
N ASP A 536 -9.18 42.57 -1.16
CA ASP A 536 -10.57 42.56 -0.65
C ASP A 536 -11.63 41.51 -1.15
N PRO A 537 -12.71 41.25 -0.36
CA PRO A 537 -13.75 40.25 -0.67
C PRO A 537 -14.92 40.73 -1.56
N ILE A 538 -15.55 39.75 -2.21
CA ILE A 538 -16.65 39.84 -3.21
C ILE A 538 -18.03 39.99 -2.54
N THR A 539 -18.91 40.76 -3.18
CA THR A 539 -20.23 41.22 -2.68
C THR A 539 -21.37 40.18 -2.72
N ALA A 540 -22.33 40.38 -1.81
CA ALA A 540 -23.44 39.49 -1.44
C ALA A 540 -24.36 39.00 -2.58
N ASP A 541 -24.43 39.73 -3.70
CA ASP A 541 -25.26 39.36 -4.86
C ASP A 541 -24.78 38.06 -5.54
N LEU A 542 -23.49 37.71 -5.42
CA LEU A 542 -22.96 36.47 -5.99
C LEU A 542 -23.36 35.23 -5.17
N LEU A 543 -23.51 35.41 -3.85
CA LEU A 543 -23.89 34.36 -2.90
C LEU A 543 -25.37 33.96 -3.05
N GLU A 544 -26.25 34.92 -3.35
CA GLU A 544 -27.67 34.63 -3.56
C GLU A 544 -27.90 33.86 -4.89
N LYS A 545 -27.09 34.16 -5.91
CA LYS A 545 -27.11 33.45 -7.21
C LYS A 545 -26.63 32.00 -7.10
N ILE A 546 -25.66 31.72 -6.23
CA ILE A 546 -25.16 30.37 -5.97
C ILE A 546 -26.23 29.53 -5.24
N ASN A 547 -26.93 30.14 -4.28
CA ASN A 547 -27.98 29.45 -3.53
C ASN A 547 -29.22 29.12 -4.39
N SER A 548 -29.56 29.96 -5.39
CA SER A 548 -30.68 29.64 -6.29
C SER A 548 -30.34 28.49 -7.25
N LEU A 549 -29.08 28.39 -7.71
CA LEU A 549 -28.61 27.30 -8.58
C LEU A 549 -28.55 25.95 -7.85
N HIS A 550 -28.22 25.96 -6.56
CA HIS A 550 -28.20 24.75 -5.73
C HIS A 550 -29.60 24.11 -5.60
N TYR A 551 -30.64 24.95 -5.47
CA TYR A 551 -32.02 24.49 -5.33
C TYR A 551 -32.61 23.90 -6.63
N GLU A 552 -32.19 24.40 -7.80
CA GLU A 552 -32.60 23.84 -9.10
C GLU A 552 -31.91 22.50 -9.42
N LEU A 553 -30.66 22.33 -8.99
CA LEU A 553 -29.92 21.07 -9.11
C LEU A 553 -30.55 19.95 -8.25
N GLU A 554 -30.98 20.27 -7.03
CA GLU A 554 -31.60 19.29 -6.12
C GLU A 554 -32.95 18.75 -6.63
N TRP A 555 -33.71 19.56 -7.39
CA TRP A 555 -34.97 19.15 -8.03
C TRP A 555 -34.79 18.36 -9.34
N SER A 556 -33.71 18.60 -10.08
CA SER A 556 -33.41 17.82 -11.30
C SER A 556 -32.96 16.39 -10.97
N ALA A 557 -32.20 16.19 -9.88
CA ALA A 557 -31.78 14.88 -9.41
C ALA A 557 -32.95 14.00 -8.92
N LYS A 558 -34.01 14.60 -8.34
CA LYS A 558 -35.22 13.86 -7.91
C LYS A 558 -36.13 13.39 -9.05
N ARG A 559 -36.05 13.98 -10.25
CA ARG A 559 -36.88 13.59 -11.41
C ARG A 559 -36.32 12.41 -12.23
N ILE A 560 -35.04 12.05 -12.06
CA ILE A 560 -34.38 11.04 -12.91
C ILE A 560 -34.57 9.60 -12.36
N ASN A 561 -35.07 9.44 -11.13
CA ASN A 561 -35.31 8.12 -10.51
C ASN A 561 -36.62 7.42 -10.90
N GLU A 562 -37.35 7.87 -11.92
CA GLU A 562 -38.58 7.20 -12.42
C GLU A 562 -38.55 6.79 -13.91
N LEU A 563 -37.37 6.65 -14.53
CA LEU A 563 -37.28 6.08 -15.89
C LEU A 563 -36.67 4.68 -15.86
N GLU A 564 -37.52 3.67 -16.06
CA GLU A 564 -37.14 2.31 -16.44
C GLU A 564 -36.33 2.36 -17.75
N TRP A 565 -35.07 1.93 -17.69
CA TRP A 565 -34.26 1.69 -18.89
C TRP A 565 -34.43 0.24 -19.34
N THR A 566 -35.35 0.02 -20.28
CA THR A 566 -35.39 -1.19 -21.09
C THR A 566 -34.22 -1.15 -22.08
N TYR A 567 -33.19 -1.98 -21.87
CA TYR A 567 -32.13 -2.20 -22.86
C TYR A 567 -32.35 -3.53 -23.58
N LEU A 568 -32.71 -3.44 -24.86
CA LEU A 568 -32.65 -4.50 -25.86
C LEU A 568 -31.21 -4.61 -26.40
N PHE A 569 -30.64 -5.81 -26.41
CA PHE A 569 -29.38 -6.08 -27.11
C PHE A 569 -29.63 -6.25 -28.62
N PRO A 570 -28.78 -5.70 -29.51
CA PRO A 570 -28.74 -6.09 -30.92
C PRO A 570 -27.99 -7.42 -31.06
N GLU A 571 -28.62 -8.39 -31.72
CA GLU A 571 -28.00 -9.63 -32.18
C GLU A 571 -26.80 -9.31 -33.09
N LEU A 572 -25.65 -9.94 -32.81
CA LEU A 572 -24.51 -9.98 -33.72
C LEU A 572 -24.26 -11.45 -34.11
N GLU A 573 -24.46 -11.71 -35.39
CA GLU A 573 -24.30 -12.98 -36.09
C GLU A 573 -22.86 -13.53 -35.95
N THR A 574 -22.76 -14.81 -35.60
CA THR A 574 -21.53 -15.59 -35.65
C THR A 574 -21.27 -16.10 -37.07
N ALA A 575 -20.17 -15.67 -37.69
CA ALA A 575 -19.57 -16.35 -38.83
C ALA A 575 -18.40 -17.22 -38.33
N GLU A 576 -18.51 -18.52 -38.57
CA GLU A 576 -17.48 -19.53 -38.28
C GLU A 576 -16.19 -19.27 -39.08
N THR A 577 -15.04 -19.54 -38.47
CA THR A 577 -14.04 -20.45 -39.08
C THR A 577 -13.00 -20.90 -38.06
N SER A 578 -12.72 -22.19 -38.14
CA SER A 578 -11.89 -23.08 -37.35
C SER A 578 -10.40 -22.70 -37.28
N HIS A 579 -9.77 -23.01 -36.13
CA HIS A 579 -8.54 -23.81 -36.12
C HIS A 579 -8.38 -24.55 -34.78
N VAL A 580 -8.19 -25.86 -34.93
CA VAL A 580 -8.08 -26.90 -33.90
C VAL A 580 -6.63 -27.00 -33.41
N TYR A 581 -6.43 -27.06 -32.09
CA TYR A 581 -5.47 -27.97 -31.46
C TYR A 581 -6.09 -28.57 -30.19
N SER A 582 -5.97 -29.89 -30.07
CA SER A 582 -6.69 -30.79 -29.17
C SER A 582 -6.09 -30.92 -27.76
N GLU A 583 -6.95 -30.67 -26.77
CA GLU A 583 -7.19 -31.30 -25.44
C GLU A 583 -6.13 -32.09 -24.67
N PRO A 584 -6.25 -32.10 -23.31
CA PRO A 584 -6.49 -33.31 -22.55
C PRO A 584 -7.98 -33.46 -22.21
N VAL A 585 -8.50 -34.63 -22.57
CA VAL A 585 -9.90 -35.08 -22.46
C VAL A 585 -10.38 -34.99 -21.01
N HIS A 586 -11.37 -34.15 -20.75
CA HIS A 586 -12.31 -34.36 -19.64
C HIS A 586 -13.55 -35.03 -20.22
N GLU A 587 -13.80 -36.26 -19.79
CA GLU A 587 -15.04 -36.99 -20.05
C GLU A 587 -16.23 -36.05 -19.84
N GLU A 588 -17.13 -35.97 -20.82
CA GLU A 588 -18.43 -35.31 -20.68
C GLU A 588 -19.15 -35.90 -19.46
N ARG A 589 -19.06 -35.22 -18.32
CA ARG A 589 -19.85 -35.55 -17.14
C ARG A 589 -21.31 -35.28 -17.52
N ASN A 590 -22.06 -36.37 -17.71
CA ASN A 590 -23.51 -36.33 -17.87
C ASN A 590 -24.09 -35.43 -16.75
N GLY A 591 -24.84 -34.39 -17.12
CA GLY A 591 -25.29 -33.34 -16.19
C GLY A 591 -26.08 -33.90 -15.01
N PHE A 592 -26.76 -35.03 -15.20
CA PHE A 592 -27.39 -35.82 -14.13
C PHE A 592 -26.39 -36.27 -13.05
N ARG A 593 -25.23 -36.81 -13.45
CA ARG A 593 -24.24 -37.39 -12.53
C ARG A 593 -23.55 -36.33 -11.67
N GLU A 594 -23.33 -35.14 -12.23
CA GLU A 594 -22.82 -34.00 -11.46
C GLU A 594 -23.83 -33.50 -10.41
N LEU A 595 -25.11 -33.42 -10.78
CA LEU A 595 -26.18 -33.06 -9.85
C LEU A 595 -26.37 -34.13 -8.76
N GLU A 596 -26.27 -35.41 -9.13
CA GLU A 596 -26.34 -36.53 -8.19
C GLU A 596 -25.22 -36.45 -7.14
N GLU A 597 -23.96 -36.28 -7.56
CA GLU A 597 -22.81 -36.11 -6.65
C GLU A 597 -23.00 -34.90 -5.72
N LYS A 598 -23.49 -33.77 -6.25
CA LYS A 598 -23.71 -32.54 -5.47
C LYS A 598 -24.81 -32.70 -4.43
N ILE A 599 -25.90 -33.40 -4.75
CA ILE A 599 -27.01 -33.67 -3.81
C ILE A 599 -26.59 -34.67 -2.74
N GLU A 600 -25.84 -35.72 -3.10
CA GLU A 600 -25.36 -36.73 -2.16
C GLU A 600 -24.36 -36.15 -1.13
N ALA A 601 -23.53 -35.18 -1.54
CA ALA A 601 -22.56 -34.50 -0.69
C ALA A 601 -23.18 -33.54 0.34
N LEU A 602 -24.49 -33.27 0.27
CA LEU A 602 -25.16 -32.35 1.20
C LEU A 602 -25.34 -32.97 2.59
N SER A 603 -25.12 -32.16 3.62
CA SER A 603 -25.31 -32.58 5.02
C SER A 603 -26.79 -32.80 5.35
N GLY A 604 -27.08 -33.71 6.29
CA GLY A 604 -28.42 -34.30 6.47
C GLY A 604 -29.61 -33.34 6.53
N LYS A 605 -29.51 -32.17 7.17
CA LYS A 605 -30.61 -31.18 7.18
C LYS A 605 -30.81 -30.52 5.81
N THR A 606 -29.71 -30.19 5.14
CA THR A 606 -29.70 -29.57 3.82
C THR A 606 -30.16 -30.54 2.74
N ARG A 607 -29.69 -31.79 2.78
CA ARG A 607 -30.15 -32.86 1.88
C ARG A 607 -31.66 -33.10 2.02
N LYS A 608 -32.19 -33.15 3.24
CA LYS A 608 -33.64 -33.26 3.48
C LYS A 608 -34.44 -32.10 2.88
N THR A 609 -33.94 -30.86 2.98
CA THR A 609 -34.56 -29.70 2.34
C THR A 609 -34.61 -29.86 0.81
N VAL A 610 -33.54 -30.35 0.20
CA VAL A 610 -33.47 -30.60 -1.25
C VAL A 610 -34.42 -31.72 -1.66
N CYS A 611 -34.38 -32.88 -1.01
CA CYS A 611 -35.30 -33.98 -1.30
C CYS A 611 -36.76 -33.52 -1.21
N LYS A 612 -37.10 -32.73 -0.19
CA LYS A 612 -38.45 -32.15 -0.03
C LYS A 612 -38.85 -31.25 -1.20
N ILE A 613 -37.91 -30.48 -1.77
CA ILE A 613 -38.14 -29.65 -2.95
C ILE A 613 -38.31 -30.53 -4.21
N LEU A 614 -37.46 -31.56 -4.37
CA LEU A 614 -37.48 -32.47 -5.51
C LEU A 614 -38.69 -33.42 -5.53
N SER A 615 -39.37 -33.61 -4.40
CA SER A 615 -40.65 -34.35 -4.34
C SER A 615 -41.82 -33.58 -4.97
N CYS A 616 -41.69 -32.26 -5.14
CA CYS A 616 -42.70 -31.42 -5.79
C CYS A 616 -42.65 -31.54 -7.33
N GLU A 617 -43.69 -31.08 -8.02
CA GLU A 617 -43.69 -31.08 -9.50
C GLU A 617 -42.58 -30.13 -10.00
N PRO A 618 -41.71 -30.58 -10.92
CA PRO A 618 -40.71 -29.70 -11.54
C PRO A 618 -41.42 -28.60 -12.35
N GLU A 619 -40.73 -27.47 -12.58
CA GLU A 619 -41.22 -26.28 -13.30
C GLU A 619 -42.44 -25.55 -12.68
N LYS A 620 -43.03 -26.09 -11.62
CA LYS A 620 -44.12 -25.44 -10.90
C LYS A 620 -43.60 -24.57 -9.76
N GLU A 621 -44.14 -23.36 -9.65
CA GLU A 621 -43.84 -22.45 -8.55
C GLU A 621 -44.55 -22.88 -7.26
N TYR A 622 -43.80 -22.93 -6.16
CA TYR A 622 -44.32 -23.16 -4.82
C TYR A 622 -43.90 -22.01 -3.90
N THR A 623 -44.79 -21.59 -3.00
CA THR A 623 -44.39 -20.67 -1.93
C THR A 623 -43.58 -21.40 -0.87
N LEU A 624 -42.67 -20.70 -0.20
CA LEU A 624 -41.89 -21.32 0.88
C LEU A 624 -42.78 -21.84 2.03
N GLN A 625 -43.94 -21.21 2.25
CA GLN A 625 -44.93 -21.65 3.24
C GLN A 625 -45.60 -22.97 2.88
N GLU A 626 -45.97 -23.18 1.61
CA GLU A 626 -46.54 -24.45 1.13
C GLU A 626 -45.59 -25.64 1.34
N LEU A 627 -44.28 -25.39 1.20
CA LEU A 627 -43.25 -26.39 1.43
C LEU A 627 -42.80 -26.48 2.88
N GLY A 628 -43.33 -25.66 3.79
CA GLY A 628 -42.88 -25.57 5.19
C GLY A 628 -41.39 -25.29 5.31
N LEU A 629 -40.84 -24.47 4.41
CA LEU A 629 -39.44 -24.07 4.34
C LEU A 629 -39.28 -22.60 4.73
N THR A 630 -38.08 -22.23 5.17
CA THR A 630 -37.70 -20.83 5.42
C THR A 630 -36.84 -20.32 4.27
N PHE A 631 -36.82 -19.01 4.05
CA PHE A 631 -35.94 -18.39 3.05
C PHE A 631 -34.48 -18.79 3.24
N TRP A 632 -33.99 -18.77 4.48
CA TRP A 632 -32.62 -19.18 4.83
C TRP A 632 -32.32 -20.65 4.52
N SER A 633 -33.28 -21.57 4.70
CA SER A 633 -33.07 -22.98 4.37
C SER A 633 -32.90 -23.25 2.88
N VAL A 634 -33.43 -22.37 2.03
CA VAL A 634 -33.35 -22.49 0.57
C VAL A 634 -32.16 -21.71 0.02
N PHE A 635 -31.96 -20.47 0.49
CA PHE A 635 -30.88 -19.58 0.06
C PHE A 635 -29.48 -20.18 0.26
N VAL A 636 -29.29 -20.96 1.33
CA VAL A 636 -28.00 -21.63 1.63
C VAL A 636 -27.71 -22.79 0.66
N VAL A 637 -28.71 -23.28 -0.06
CA VAL A 637 -28.69 -24.59 -0.73
C VAL A 637 -28.84 -24.46 -2.24
N ALA A 638 -29.71 -23.58 -2.73
CA ALA A 638 -29.94 -23.34 -4.15
C ALA A 638 -28.65 -23.02 -4.95
N PRO A 639 -27.70 -22.20 -4.45
CA PRO A 639 -26.46 -21.92 -5.18
C PRO A 639 -25.52 -23.13 -5.28
N LYS A 640 -25.71 -24.16 -4.44
CA LYS A 640 -24.81 -25.32 -4.33
C LYS A 640 -25.17 -26.45 -5.29
N ILE A 641 -26.35 -26.40 -5.91
CA ILE A 641 -26.86 -27.45 -6.80
C ILE A 641 -27.04 -26.87 -8.20
N THR A 642 -25.91 -26.63 -8.84
CA THR A 642 -25.81 -26.09 -10.18
C THR A 642 -25.05 -27.06 -11.07
N THR A 643 -25.33 -27.10 -12.37
CA THR A 643 -24.55 -27.87 -13.36
C THR A 643 -24.46 -27.08 -14.65
N GLY A 644 -23.25 -26.93 -15.20
CA GLY A 644 -23.02 -26.09 -16.38
C GLY A 644 -23.47 -24.62 -16.20
N GLY A 645 -23.40 -24.08 -14.98
CA GLY A 645 -23.86 -22.72 -14.66
C GLY A 645 -25.37 -22.56 -14.49
N LYS A 646 -26.17 -23.62 -14.72
CA LYS A 646 -27.63 -23.63 -14.52
C LYS A 646 -27.99 -24.15 -13.14
N ALA A 647 -28.86 -23.46 -12.42
CA ALA A 647 -29.32 -23.89 -11.09
C ALA A 647 -30.45 -24.93 -11.19
N LEU A 648 -30.36 -26.00 -10.40
CA LEU A 648 -31.43 -26.99 -10.26
C LEU A 648 -32.63 -26.40 -9.52
N ILE A 649 -32.38 -25.52 -8.56
CA ILE A 649 -33.39 -24.87 -7.73
C ILE A 649 -33.24 -23.35 -7.90
N GLU A 650 -34.32 -22.68 -8.28
CA GLU A 650 -34.37 -21.24 -8.47
C GLU A 650 -35.30 -20.60 -7.44
N VAL A 651 -34.89 -19.46 -6.91
CA VAL A 651 -35.67 -18.66 -5.97
C VAL A 651 -36.12 -17.39 -6.68
N ILE A 652 -37.43 -17.24 -6.86
CA ILE A 652 -38.04 -16.08 -7.50
C ILE A 652 -38.29 -15.03 -6.42
N GLY A 653 -37.63 -13.88 -6.56
CA GLY A 653 -37.77 -12.74 -5.66
C GLY A 653 -39.11 -12.00 -5.85
N GLY A 654 -39.72 -11.58 -4.73
CA GLY A 654 -40.98 -10.84 -4.67
C GLY A 654 -41.49 -10.70 -3.23
N ASP A 655 -42.62 -10.02 -3.02
CA ASP A 655 -43.22 -9.81 -1.67
C ASP A 655 -43.48 -11.11 -0.90
N ILE A 656 -43.73 -12.20 -1.63
CA ILE A 656 -43.77 -13.58 -1.10
C ILE A 656 -42.75 -14.40 -1.91
N PRO A 657 -41.62 -14.84 -1.33
CA PRO A 657 -40.61 -15.59 -2.06
C PRO A 657 -41.17 -16.95 -2.52
N LYS A 658 -40.96 -17.24 -3.80
CA LYS A 658 -41.35 -18.50 -4.43
C LYS A 658 -40.13 -19.29 -4.87
N LEU A 659 -40.32 -20.58 -5.04
CA LEU A 659 -39.30 -21.50 -5.49
C LEU A 659 -39.82 -22.37 -6.63
N VAL A 660 -38.95 -22.61 -7.61
CA VAL A 660 -39.17 -23.55 -8.71
C VAL A 660 -37.91 -24.38 -8.90
N TRP A 661 -38.05 -25.62 -9.38
CA TRP A 661 -36.89 -26.48 -9.65
C TRP A 661 -37.00 -27.16 -11.02
N GLY A 662 -35.85 -27.40 -11.64
CA GLY A 662 -35.76 -28.13 -12.92
C GLY A 662 -35.98 -27.31 -14.19
N CYS A 663 -36.26 -26.00 -14.13
CA CYS A 663 -36.59 -25.17 -15.31
C CYS A 663 -35.57 -25.21 -16.45
N ASN A 664 -34.28 -25.38 -16.11
CA ASN A 664 -33.20 -25.33 -17.08
C ASN A 664 -32.71 -26.70 -17.55
N PHE A 665 -33.40 -27.78 -17.14
CA PHE A 665 -33.02 -29.17 -17.38
C PHE A 665 -34.07 -29.89 -18.22
N ASP A 666 -33.60 -30.74 -19.12
CA ASP A 666 -34.43 -31.59 -19.96
C ASP A 666 -35.25 -32.59 -19.12
N GLU A 667 -36.33 -33.09 -19.72
CA GLU A 667 -37.29 -34.00 -19.06
C GLU A 667 -36.60 -35.28 -18.55
N GLU A 668 -35.64 -35.82 -19.31
CA GLU A 668 -34.87 -37.00 -18.91
C GLU A 668 -34.04 -36.77 -17.65
N THR A 669 -33.29 -35.67 -17.57
CA THR A 669 -32.51 -35.32 -16.36
C THR A 669 -33.43 -35.07 -15.16
N ARG A 670 -34.59 -34.41 -15.36
CA ARG A 670 -35.55 -34.15 -14.29
C ARG A 670 -36.16 -35.43 -13.74
N ASP A 671 -36.56 -36.35 -14.62
CA ASP A 671 -37.15 -37.63 -14.23
C ASP A 671 -36.15 -38.51 -13.49
N LEU A 672 -34.88 -38.53 -13.92
CA LEU A 672 -33.81 -39.25 -13.23
C LEU A 672 -33.56 -38.67 -11.83
N ILE A 673 -33.47 -37.35 -11.68
CA ILE A 673 -33.28 -36.68 -10.37
C ILE A 673 -34.47 -36.94 -9.45
N ARG A 674 -35.68 -36.84 -9.99
CA ARG A 674 -36.91 -37.11 -9.23
C ARG A 674 -36.96 -38.56 -8.79
N ALA A 675 -36.72 -39.51 -9.68
CA ALA A 675 -36.71 -40.94 -9.37
C ALA A 675 -35.67 -41.31 -8.30
N ARG A 676 -34.54 -40.60 -8.26
CA ARG A 676 -33.43 -40.85 -7.33
C ARG A 676 -33.64 -40.23 -5.95
N PHE A 677 -34.20 -39.03 -5.87
CA PHE A 677 -34.20 -38.22 -4.63
C PHE A 677 -35.58 -37.82 -4.10
N ALA A 678 -36.67 -38.08 -4.83
CA ALA A 678 -38.02 -37.72 -4.40
C ALA A 678 -38.64 -38.70 -3.37
N SER A 679 -37.96 -39.81 -3.04
CA SER A 679 -38.54 -40.98 -2.36
C SER A 679 -37.78 -41.50 -1.13
N ASP A 680 -37.04 -40.66 -0.41
CA ASP A 680 -36.57 -40.99 0.94
C ASP A 680 -37.43 -40.26 1.99
N GLU A 681 -38.44 -40.95 2.53
CA GLU A 681 -39.14 -40.57 3.77
C GLU A 681 -38.21 -40.62 5.01
#